data_AF-A0A1R2B7T2-F1
#
_entry.id   AF-A0A1R2B7T2-F1
#
_cell.length_a   1.000
_cell.length_b   1.000
_cell.length_c   1.000
_cell.angle_alpha   90.00
_cell.angle_beta   90.00
_cell.angle_gamma   90.00
#
_symmetry.space_group_name_H-M   'P 1'
#
loop_
_entity.id
_entity.type
_entity.pdbx_description
1 polymer ?
#
loop_
_entity_poly.entity_id
_entity_poly.type
_entity_poly.pdbx_seq_one_letter_code
_entity_poly.pdbx_strand_id
1 'polypeptide(L)'
;MLIRPTGLLNPAPIILHTINRVRYKSSQASSPQARPSYQKKFSPRVNKSFTCYQEITSSTPKHRSLSVEKYKNASNIESTPKHRHKSTSLRSRNLRSTSKLISGHPGPGDLEETKELKLKKEVIASWLEHGYSDIKIGEFISAISFLTKVIKEEPNHVEALFQRACCFMSINEHKQAIPDLLTITQDNPLYDKKVYIALAMCFANLNDFDTAIRQLGKGLLKFQKFAEGYVTRGQLYIQQMRWDKALQDFYKAISLNTTEGGAYVGIGDAYMGMGDKKNALKAYTQAVNIQNSSFQGFVRRAKLFFDIQEFEKSLLDLEQALVRNQEDAEAYYYKALVLLSQENLTEAALCLEQVIKFDVNERKYTGAAIYDLGAIKIKQKDYYGAMYTFKRATDINLEVDEQKILKGYVDAILCLMKRKFKDGITLFTRIIKKKHSLIQEYIGNCYAFRGYGYASIEKHDLAVKDLNHANKIQVLDNASKFNLQVSTAIIKAEKDTNEALNLLEEASTDFPKNIEPLAYQASIHLQQARKTSNKKVAEKSKILLDKAISLRDTDSDLYYFRGLVMYYLGKPIESIPDYEIAIDKAEDNMPVHFLSRGLCYAQVKLYKEAVQDFSIAIQLKEDYAEAYYYRGRCAYLIDDTQSAFQDYQKMITYKHEDPMVHVYAGNLLILAGSVEDASKAFTNANSISPTVEAFVQRAKCYLIRENIDEAKGDLDNAYILANTKDLEFDIEMMKIVTSPVDNNDLRNGVMKRLSQLSKLMQLHTEGKIFLTKHIHWYKGALYFIISEYQKAKVEFKAALDTQSSAESISVKDNCEVVYNLSLCYILSEQYEAALIHLQELVYMLEGSDRGKILLLISLLQTILNEKDEAQTTMLEAFKYDEEISSAYMDKKPNIEILPFSSNSLLASKYLSKKITLTDCHEVAVRPSFGFPQIVPPSLDFSIEDSILDNFLIKSVKCKPEAPWLNRVKGTIQFTEEIREIVSESVASTKKSDSEDESNSVFDASYSSVKVYRSAMVVSNKDSNKQDTVDLIGAVASKREQPSKTFIMDASEEVRKKIDSIRSPHVED
;
A
#
# COMPACT_ATOMS: atom_id res chain seq x y z
N MET A 1 -38.70 -14.68 27.92
CA MET A 1 -40.01 -14.46 27.27
C MET A 1 -40.08 -13.02 26.75
N LEU A 2 -41.13 -12.70 25.99
CA LEU A 2 -41.12 -11.68 24.93
C LEU A 2 -41.39 -10.22 25.37
N ILE A 3 -40.69 -9.31 24.66
CA ILE A 3 -41.14 -7.99 24.16
C ILE A 3 -41.33 -6.84 25.19
N ARG A 4 -41.05 -5.61 24.70
CA ARG A 4 -41.13 -4.31 25.39
C ARG A 4 -41.65 -3.23 24.40
N PRO A 5 -41.90 -1.97 24.83
CA PRO A 5 -43.01 -1.16 24.31
C PRO A 5 -42.54 0.13 23.60
N THR A 6 -43.47 1.07 23.38
CA THR A 6 -43.27 2.50 23.73
C THR A 6 -44.59 3.17 24.10
N GLY A 7 -44.54 4.30 24.81
CA GLY A 7 -45.72 5.09 25.20
C GLY A 7 -45.38 6.55 25.52
N LEU A 8 -46.40 7.41 25.55
CA LEU A 8 -46.34 8.85 25.84
C LEU A 8 -45.99 9.14 27.31
N LEU A 9 -45.46 10.35 27.62
CA LEU A 9 -45.74 11.06 28.89
C LEU A 9 -45.22 12.51 28.94
N ASN A 10 -45.99 13.39 29.59
CA ASN A 10 -45.59 14.65 30.26
C ASN A 10 -46.85 15.24 30.97
N PRO A 11 -46.77 16.16 31.96
CA PRO A 11 -45.57 16.67 32.68
C PRO A 11 -45.71 16.79 34.23
N ALA A 12 -44.57 17.01 34.92
CA ALA A 12 -44.41 17.69 36.25
C ALA A 12 -44.99 17.02 37.54
N PRO A 13 -44.63 17.43 38.80
CA PRO A 13 -43.79 18.57 39.21
C PRO A 13 -42.68 18.37 40.30
N ILE A 14 -41.68 19.26 40.27
CA ILE A 14 -40.99 20.01 41.37
C ILE A 14 -40.65 19.34 42.73
N ILE A 15 -39.37 19.42 43.14
CA ILE A 15 -38.86 19.97 44.43
C ILE A 15 -37.34 20.30 44.34
N LEU A 16 -36.81 21.17 45.22
CA LEU A 16 -35.48 21.80 45.15
C LEU A 16 -34.51 21.34 46.27
N HIS A 17 -33.19 21.42 46.03
CA HIS A 17 -32.24 22.13 46.90
C HIS A 17 -30.83 22.35 46.25
N THR A 18 -30.44 23.63 46.09
CA THR A 18 -29.15 24.31 46.48
C THR A 18 -27.81 23.53 46.51
N ILE A 19 -26.61 24.04 46.14
CA ILE A 19 -26.05 25.40 45.78
C ILE A 19 -24.66 25.18 45.09
N ASN A 20 -23.87 26.09 44.46
CA ASN A 20 -23.82 27.55 44.20
C ASN A 20 -23.65 27.80 42.65
N ARG A 21 -23.02 28.79 41.96
CA ARG A 21 -22.03 29.91 42.11
C ARG A 21 -20.54 29.48 42.24
N VAL A 22 -19.49 30.24 41.82
CA VAL A 22 -19.33 31.69 41.45
C VAL A 22 -18.55 31.86 40.11
N ARG A 23 -18.56 33.08 39.52
CA ARG A 23 -17.88 33.51 38.26
C ARG A 23 -16.51 34.19 38.51
N TYR A 24 -15.62 34.27 37.50
CA TYR A 24 -14.79 35.43 37.04
C TYR A 24 -14.15 35.00 35.69
N LYS A 25 -14.04 35.72 34.55
CA LYS A 25 -13.94 37.13 34.10
C LYS A 25 -12.49 37.70 33.98
N SER A 26 -11.93 37.57 32.76
CA SER A 26 -11.01 38.49 32.02
C SER A 26 -9.72 39.08 32.64
N SER A 27 -8.56 38.95 31.96
CA SER A 27 -7.85 40.10 31.30
C SER A 27 -6.46 39.78 30.65
N GLN A 28 -6.25 40.30 29.43
CA GLN A 28 -5.02 40.90 28.81
C GLN A 28 -3.56 40.41 29.07
N ALA A 29 -2.92 39.99 27.97
CA ALA A 29 -1.67 40.51 27.35
C ALA A 29 -0.33 40.74 28.12
N SER A 30 0.77 40.15 27.59
CA SER A 30 2.08 40.84 27.35
C SER A 30 3.06 40.03 26.48
N SER A 31 3.91 40.72 25.71
CA SER A 31 5.16 40.26 25.04
C SER A 31 6.15 41.45 25.04
N PRO A 32 7.36 41.46 24.43
CA PRO A 32 8.13 40.45 23.67
C PRO A 32 9.63 40.37 24.09
N GLN A 33 10.56 40.20 23.12
CA GLN A 33 12.06 40.36 23.16
C GLN A 33 12.91 39.16 23.66
N ALA A 34 14.12 38.88 23.14
CA ALA A 34 14.86 39.40 21.96
C ALA A 34 15.94 38.41 21.42
N ARG A 35 16.58 38.74 20.27
CA ARG A 35 17.80 38.11 19.70
C ARG A 35 19.04 39.00 19.94
N PRO A 36 20.27 38.46 19.82
CA PRO A 36 21.13 38.79 18.66
C PRO A 36 21.83 37.54 18.07
N SER A 37 22.35 37.42 16.82
CA SER A 37 22.62 38.27 15.64
C SER A 37 24.03 38.91 15.47
N TYR A 38 24.89 38.30 14.63
CA TYR A 38 25.93 38.89 13.73
C TYR A 38 26.37 37.74 12.76
N GLN A 39 26.51 37.82 11.42
CA GLN A 39 27.13 38.77 10.45
C GLN A 39 28.66 38.87 10.60
N LYS A 40 29.54 38.82 9.58
CA LYS A 40 29.52 38.92 8.07
C LYS A 40 30.82 38.18 7.55
N LYS A 41 31.27 38.05 6.28
CA LYS A 41 30.99 38.56 4.91
C LYS A 41 31.77 37.69 3.86
N PHE A 42 31.28 37.48 2.62
CA PHE A 42 31.93 37.86 1.31
C PHE A 42 31.46 37.07 0.06
N SER A 43 31.51 37.74 -1.11
CA SER A 43 31.39 37.18 -2.48
C SER A 43 31.79 38.20 -3.57
N PRO A 44 32.15 37.75 -4.79
CA PRO A 44 32.02 38.48 -6.07
C PRO A 44 30.95 37.81 -6.97
N ARG A 45 30.01 38.49 -7.67
CA ARG A 45 30.10 39.53 -8.74
C ARG A 45 30.51 38.94 -10.11
N VAL A 46 29.94 39.30 -11.28
CA VAL A 46 28.91 40.30 -11.70
C VAL A 46 28.36 39.88 -13.11
N ASN A 47 27.16 40.19 -13.64
CA ASN A 47 26.43 41.44 -13.99
C ASN A 47 24.90 41.14 -14.08
N LYS A 48 23.97 42.01 -13.66
CA LYS A 48 23.27 43.11 -14.41
C LYS A 48 22.57 42.65 -15.71
N SER A 49 21.28 42.97 -15.95
CA SER A 49 20.77 44.34 -16.15
C SER A 49 19.32 44.63 -15.64
N PHE A 50 19.08 45.91 -15.27
CA PHE A 50 17.84 46.75 -15.29
C PHE A 50 16.44 46.08 -15.09
N THR A 51 15.56 46.40 -14.11
CA THR A 51 15.01 47.68 -13.57
C THR A 51 14.05 48.40 -14.57
N CYS A 52 12.87 48.97 -14.21
CA CYS A 52 12.31 49.30 -12.88
C CYS A 52 10.88 49.94 -12.88
N TYR A 53 10.39 50.38 -11.69
CA TYR A 53 9.41 51.46 -11.38
C TYR A 53 7.94 51.29 -11.91
N GLN A 54 6.90 51.08 -11.07
CA GLN A 54 6.08 52.04 -10.24
C GLN A 54 4.87 52.67 -11.01
N GLU A 55 3.71 53.10 -10.44
CA GLU A 55 3.10 52.97 -9.09
C GLU A 55 1.57 53.28 -9.01
N ILE A 56 0.87 52.67 -8.03
CA ILE A 56 -0.17 53.22 -7.10
C ILE A 56 -1.59 53.75 -7.50
N THR A 57 -2.50 53.65 -6.51
CA THR A 57 -3.85 54.29 -6.28
C THR A 57 -5.14 53.86 -7.04
N SER A 58 -5.95 53.06 -6.33
CA SER A 58 -7.35 53.33 -5.88
C SER A 58 -8.37 54.11 -6.74
N SER A 59 -9.62 53.59 -6.82
CA SER A 59 -10.78 54.17 -6.09
C SER A 59 -12.09 53.36 -6.26
N THR A 60 -13.14 53.74 -5.53
CA THR A 60 -14.50 53.17 -5.43
C THR A 60 -15.55 54.15 -6.01
N PRO A 61 -16.89 53.91 -6.00
CA PRO A 61 -17.70 52.74 -6.40
C PRO A 61 -18.99 53.13 -7.21
N LYS A 62 -19.91 52.17 -7.45
CA LYS A 62 -21.38 52.32 -7.71
C LYS A 62 -21.89 53.23 -8.85
N HIS A 63 -22.70 52.67 -9.78
CA HIS A 63 -24.16 52.93 -9.97
C HIS A 63 -24.69 52.13 -11.20
N ARG A 64 -25.96 51.65 -11.29
CA ARG A 64 -27.18 52.26 -11.91
C ARG A 64 -26.91 52.98 -13.26
N SER A 65 -27.73 52.86 -14.34
CA SER A 65 -29.07 52.22 -14.52
C SER A 65 -29.59 52.26 -15.99
N LEU A 66 -30.62 51.45 -16.29
CA LEU A 66 -31.78 51.71 -17.19
C LEU A 66 -31.60 52.26 -18.64
N SER A 67 -31.91 51.42 -19.65
CA SER A 67 -32.75 51.69 -20.87
C SER A 67 -32.63 50.47 -21.82
N VAL A 68 -33.64 49.74 -22.32
CA VAL A 68 -34.99 50.04 -22.87
C VAL A 68 -34.94 50.59 -24.31
N GLU A 69 -35.82 50.05 -25.18
CA GLU A 69 -35.96 50.26 -26.64
C GLU A 69 -34.95 49.49 -27.53
N LYS A 70 -35.28 48.99 -28.74
CA LYS A 70 -36.54 49.03 -29.53
C LYS A 70 -36.70 47.81 -30.48
N TYR A 71 -37.93 47.54 -30.93
CA TYR A 71 -38.31 46.60 -32.02
C TYR A 71 -37.68 47.00 -33.40
N LYS A 72 -37.63 46.21 -34.49
CA LYS A 72 -38.69 45.38 -35.13
C LYS A 72 -38.17 44.58 -36.38
N ASN A 73 -39.01 43.68 -36.92
CA ASN A 73 -38.96 42.98 -38.25
C ASN A 73 -37.87 41.87 -38.40
N ALA A 74 -38.10 40.63 -38.89
CA ALA A 74 -38.93 40.00 -39.96
C ALA A 74 -38.13 39.76 -41.28
N SER A 75 -38.30 38.69 -42.08
CA SER A 75 -39.35 37.64 -42.19
C SER A 75 -38.92 36.37 -42.98
N ASN A 76 -39.53 35.20 -42.68
CA ASN A 76 -39.95 34.04 -43.54
C ASN A 76 -38.92 33.37 -44.52
N ILE A 77 -38.98 32.05 -44.84
CA ILE A 77 -39.98 31.38 -45.72
C ILE A 77 -39.91 29.82 -45.62
N GLU A 78 -41.08 29.16 -45.56
CA GLU A 78 -41.49 27.79 -46.02
C GLU A 78 -40.70 26.50 -45.60
N SER A 79 -41.23 25.26 -45.66
CA SER A 79 -42.44 24.68 -46.30
C SER A 79 -43.13 23.53 -45.48
N THR A 80 -44.18 22.87 -46.00
CA THR A 80 -45.01 21.81 -45.33
C THR A 80 -45.35 20.64 -46.28
N PRO A 81 -45.75 19.42 -45.82
CA PRO A 81 -47.18 19.04 -45.66
C PRO A 81 -47.47 18.03 -44.50
N LYS A 82 -48.59 18.03 -43.73
CA LYS A 82 -50.06 17.92 -43.98
C LYS A 82 -50.64 16.52 -44.28
N HIS A 83 -51.40 15.96 -43.33
CA HIS A 83 -52.69 15.25 -43.53
C HIS A 83 -53.56 15.52 -42.26
N ARG A 84 -54.71 16.21 -42.25
CA ARG A 84 -56.06 16.00 -42.84
C ARG A 84 -56.88 14.85 -42.22
N HIS A 85 -57.99 15.19 -41.56
CA HIS A 85 -59.31 14.60 -41.86
C HIS A 85 -60.48 15.56 -41.53
N LYS A 86 -61.71 15.12 -41.85
CA LYS A 86 -62.99 15.84 -41.86
C LYS A 86 -64.11 14.90 -41.35
N SER A 87 -65.28 15.34 -40.89
CA SER A 87 -65.79 16.65 -40.38
C SER A 87 -67.27 16.47 -39.96
N THR A 88 -67.94 17.54 -39.47
CA THR A 88 -69.44 17.70 -39.41
C THR A 88 -70.20 16.68 -38.51
N SER A 89 -71.38 16.92 -37.93
CA SER A 89 -72.13 18.11 -37.46
C SER A 89 -73.50 17.60 -36.99
N LEU A 90 -74.09 18.10 -35.89
CA LEU A 90 -75.55 18.00 -35.67
C LEU A 90 -76.07 19.00 -34.61
N ARG A 91 -77.39 19.10 -34.48
CA ARG A 91 -78.14 20.23 -33.86
C ARG A 91 -78.93 19.81 -32.61
N SER A 92 -79.36 20.85 -31.88
CA SER A 92 -80.53 20.91 -30.97
C SER A 92 -80.29 20.41 -29.52
N ARG A 93 -81.05 20.88 -28.52
CA ARG A 93 -82.27 21.74 -28.55
C ARG A 93 -82.37 22.63 -27.28
N ASN A 94 -83.10 23.73 -27.37
CA ASN A 94 -83.33 24.69 -26.27
C ASN A 94 -84.35 24.19 -25.22
N LEU A 95 -84.40 24.96 -24.12
CA LEU A 95 -85.48 25.17 -23.12
C LEU A 95 -85.20 24.54 -21.74
N ARG A 96 -85.58 25.12 -20.58
CA ARG A 96 -85.83 26.50 -20.06
C ARG A 96 -86.62 26.28 -18.75
N SER A 97 -86.45 27.17 -17.76
CA SER A 97 -87.31 27.30 -16.54
C SER A 97 -87.27 26.10 -15.58
N THR A 98 -87.55 26.21 -14.27
CA THR A 98 -88.32 27.19 -13.46
C THR A 98 -87.62 27.44 -12.10
N SER A 99 -87.95 28.44 -11.24
CA SER A 99 -88.52 29.80 -11.41
C SER A 99 -88.64 30.51 -10.03
N LYS A 100 -88.76 31.86 -10.02
CA LYS A 100 -89.39 32.70 -8.94
C LYS A 100 -88.62 32.77 -7.59
N LEU A 101 -88.73 33.82 -6.75
CA LEU A 101 -89.46 35.11 -6.84
C LEU A 101 -88.87 36.19 -5.88
N ILE A 102 -89.16 37.46 -6.21
CA ILE A 102 -89.25 38.71 -5.38
C ILE A 102 -88.00 39.61 -5.34
N SER A 103 -88.08 40.94 -5.54
CA SER A 103 -88.93 41.80 -6.39
C SER A 103 -88.37 43.24 -6.38
N GLY A 104 -88.46 44.00 -7.47
CA GLY A 104 -88.16 45.44 -7.44
C GLY A 104 -88.06 46.08 -8.83
N HIS A 105 -89.05 46.89 -9.21
CA HIS A 105 -88.99 47.73 -10.41
C HIS A 105 -88.42 49.11 -10.08
N PRO A 106 -87.54 49.67 -10.91
CA PRO A 106 -87.59 51.06 -11.33
C PRO A 106 -88.45 51.21 -12.60
N GLY A 107 -89.10 52.37 -12.75
CA GLY A 107 -89.82 52.73 -13.99
C GLY A 107 -88.87 53.31 -15.06
N PRO A 108 -89.37 53.57 -16.28
CA PRO A 108 -88.58 54.17 -17.35
C PRO A 108 -88.29 55.65 -17.04
N GLY A 109 -87.02 55.97 -16.85
CA GLY A 109 -86.49 57.33 -16.84
C GLY A 109 -85.17 57.32 -17.60
N ASP A 110 -85.17 57.89 -18.80
CA ASP A 110 -83.98 57.97 -19.65
C ASP A 110 -82.98 58.98 -19.07
N LEU A 111 -82.16 58.53 -18.13
CA LEU A 111 -80.86 59.12 -17.87
C LEU A 111 -79.93 58.72 -19.02
N GLU A 112 -79.56 59.67 -19.86
CA GLU A 112 -78.50 59.47 -20.85
C GLU A 112 -77.22 59.02 -20.13
N GLU A 113 -76.82 57.75 -20.29
CA GLU A 113 -75.55 57.28 -19.76
C GLU A 113 -74.43 58.13 -20.35
N THR A 114 -73.74 58.90 -19.50
CA THR A 114 -72.66 59.76 -19.98
C THR A 114 -71.61 58.93 -20.69
N LYS A 115 -70.99 59.51 -21.72
CA LYS A 115 -70.01 58.81 -22.56
C LYS A 115 -68.82 58.26 -21.73
N GLU A 116 -68.50 58.92 -20.62
CA GLU A 116 -67.56 58.43 -19.58
C GLU A 116 -68.07 57.20 -18.82
N LEU A 117 -69.33 57.19 -18.36
CA LEU A 117 -69.88 56.06 -17.59
C LEU A 117 -69.86 54.77 -18.42
N LYS A 118 -70.17 54.90 -19.73
CA LYS A 118 -70.14 53.79 -20.68
C LYS A 118 -68.72 53.30 -20.96
N LEU A 119 -67.79 54.22 -21.22
CA LEU A 119 -66.37 53.89 -21.38
C LEU A 119 -65.77 53.24 -20.12
N LYS A 120 -66.17 53.70 -18.92
CA LYS A 120 -65.72 53.12 -17.65
C LYS A 120 -66.18 51.66 -17.50
N LYS A 121 -67.44 51.35 -17.84
CA LYS A 121 -67.97 49.97 -17.84
C LYS A 121 -67.22 49.08 -18.84
N GLU A 122 -66.93 49.58 -20.04
CA GLU A 122 -66.16 48.85 -21.06
C GLU A 122 -64.72 48.54 -20.60
N VAL A 123 -64.05 49.50 -19.94
CA VAL A 123 -62.71 49.31 -19.37
C VAL A 123 -62.71 48.29 -18.22
N ILE A 124 -63.69 48.36 -17.31
CA ILE A 124 -63.82 47.40 -16.20
C ILE A 124 -64.10 45.99 -16.72
N ALA A 125 -65.01 45.84 -17.70
CA ALA A 125 -65.28 44.57 -18.37
C ALA A 125 -64.01 43.99 -19.03
N SER A 126 -63.22 44.83 -19.70
CA SER A 126 -61.95 44.39 -20.29
C SER A 126 -60.95 43.89 -19.23
N TRP A 127 -60.82 44.57 -18.08
CA TRP A 127 -59.96 44.10 -16.99
C TRP A 127 -60.44 42.79 -16.36
N LEU A 128 -61.76 42.59 -16.25
CA LEU A 128 -62.35 41.31 -15.82
C LEU A 128 -62.03 40.18 -16.80
N GLU A 129 -62.18 40.40 -18.11
CA GLU A 129 -61.86 39.39 -19.13
C GLU A 129 -60.38 39.00 -19.12
N HIS A 130 -59.46 39.97 -18.97
CA HIS A 130 -58.03 39.68 -18.82
C HIS A 130 -57.75 38.90 -17.52
N GLY A 131 -58.29 39.33 -16.37
CA GLY A 131 -58.12 38.61 -15.10
C GLY A 131 -58.63 37.16 -15.15
N TYR A 132 -59.77 36.91 -15.80
CA TYR A 132 -60.32 35.56 -15.98
C TYR A 132 -59.60 34.74 -17.07
N SER A 133 -58.90 35.39 -18.01
CA SER A 133 -58.00 34.72 -18.95
C SER A 133 -56.73 34.26 -18.23
N ASP A 134 -56.09 35.16 -17.47
CA ASP A 134 -54.86 34.88 -16.72
C ASP A 134 -55.08 33.74 -15.70
N ILE A 135 -56.22 33.69 -15.00
CA ILE A 135 -56.61 32.58 -14.12
C ILE A 135 -56.65 31.23 -14.86
N LYS A 136 -57.15 31.19 -16.10
CA LYS A 136 -57.23 29.95 -16.91
C LYS A 136 -55.87 29.50 -17.44
N ILE A 137 -54.92 30.43 -17.55
CA ILE A 137 -53.54 30.18 -17.97
C ILE A 137 -52.64 29.80 -16.77
N GLY A 138 -53.03 30.21 -15.55
CA GLY A 138 -52.28 29.99 -14.31
C GLY A 138 -51.47 31.21 -13.84
N GLU A 139 -51.60 32.36 -14.52
CA GLU A 139 -50.85 33.59 -14.26
C GLU A 139 -51.48 34.41 -13.10
N PHE A 140 -51.55 33.79 -11.92
CA PHE A 140 -52.26 34.33 -10.76
C PHE A 140 -51.79 35.73 -10.34
N ILE A 141 -50.50 36.06 -10.51
CA ILE A 141 -49.95 37.38 -10.18
C ILE A 141 -50.48 38.46 -11.14
N SER A 142 -50.56 38.15 -12.44
CA SER A 142 -51.16 39.05 -13.44
C SER A 142 -52.65 39.23 -13.19
N ALA A 143 -53.38 38.13 -12.91
CA ALA A 143 -54.79 38.14 -12.57
C ALA A 143 -55.10 39.01 -11.34
N ILE A 144 -54.34 38.87 -10.24
CA ILE A 144 -54.45 39.72 -9.05
C ILE A 144 -54.27 41.21 -9.42
N SER A 145 -53.37 41.53 -10.34
CA SER A 145 -53.14 42.91 -10.79
C SER A 145 -54.35 43.49 -11.54
N PHE A 146 -55.04 42.71 -12.38
CA PHE A 146 -56.23 43.15 -13.10
C PHE A 146 -57.47 43.23 -12.20
N LEU A 147 -57.71 42.19 -11.39
CA LEU A 147 -58.82 42.19 -10.43
C LEU A 147 -58.68 43.31 -9.39
N THR A 148 -57.46 43.68 -9.00
CA THR A 148 -57.23 44.83 -8.12
C THR A 148 -57.56 46.18 -8.77
N LYS A 149 -57.41 46.32 -10.10
CA LYS A 149 -57.88 47.53 -10.82
C LYS A 149 -59.41 47.59 -10.83
N VAL A 150 -60.08 46.45 -11.06
CA VAL A 150 -61.54 46.35 -10.99
C VAL A 150 -62.06 46.72 -9.60
N ILE A 151 -61.53 46.10 -8.54
CA ILE A 151 -61.96 46.34 -7.14
C ILE A 151 -61.65 47.78 -6.69
N LYS A 152 -60.69 48.47 -7.30
CA LYS A 152 -60.45 49.89 -7.02
C LYS A 152 -61.58 50.79 -7.56
N GLU A 153 -62.15 50.45 -8.72
CA GLU A 153 -63.22 51.23 -9.34
C GLU A 153 -64.63 50.78 -8.90
N GLU A 154 -64.79 49.51 -8.54
CA GLU A 154 -66.01 48.90 -7.99
C GLU A 154 -65.70 48.07 -6.72
N PRO A 155 -65.58 48.70 -5.53
CA PRO A 155 -65.14 48.04 -4.30
C PRO A 155 -65.97 46.83 -3.84
N ASN A 156 -67.24 46.76 -4.24
CA ASN A 156 -68.17 45.71 -3.83
C ASN A 156 -68.43 44.67 -4.95
N HIS A 157 -67.58 44.60 -5.98
CA HIS A 157 -67.73 43.64 -7.09
C HIS A 157 -67.39 42.20 -6.64
N VAL A 158 -68.40 41.50 -6.12
CA VAL A 158 -68.33 40.22 -5.39
C VAL A 158 -67.51 39.13 -6.10
N GLU A 159 -67.73 38.91 -7.40
CA GLU A 159 -66.99 37.88 -8.17
C GLU A 159 -65.50 38.24 -8.29
N ALA A 160 -65.15 39.52 -8.45
CA ALA A 160 -63.74 39.92 -8.55
C ALA A 160 -63.02 39.76 -7.21
N LEU A 161 -63.69 40.11 -6.10
CA LEU A 161 -63.18 39.83 -4.74
C LEU A 161 -62.97 38.33 -4.53
N PHE A 162 -63.93 37.49 -4.94
CA PHE A 162 -63.84 36.04 -4.76
C PHE A 162 -62.71 35.43 -5.59
N GLN A 163 -62.65 35.77 -6.88
CA GLN A 163 -61.59 35.27 -7.77
C GLN A 163 -60.21 35.79 -7.36
N ARG A 164 -60.08 37.04 -6.87
CA ARG A 164 -58.81 37.57 -6.35
C ARG A 164 -58.38 36.84 -5.07
N ALA A 165 -59.32 36.57 -4.16
CA ALA A 165 -59.06 35.75 -2.98
C ALA A 165 -58.59 34.33 -3.35
N CYS A 166 -59.23 33.70 -4.34
CA CYS A 166 -58.80 32.42 -4.89
C CYS A 166 -57.37 32.49 -5.46
N CYS A 167 -57.03 33.53 -6.23
CA CYS A 167 -55.65 33.73 -6.69
C CYS A 167 -54.64 33.91 -5.55
N PHE A 168 -54.99 34.67 -4.51
CA PHE A 168 -54.16 34.81 -3.31
C PHE A 168 -53.96 33.46 -2.59
N MET A 169 -54.99 32.62 -2.53
CA MET A 169 -54.86 31.25 -2.02
C MET A 169 -53.95 30.38 -2.91
N SER A 170 -54.05 30.48 -4.24
CA SER A 170 -53.20 29.75 -5.19
C SER A 170 -51.70 30.09 -5.10
N ILE A 171 -51.36 31.28 -4.57
CA ILE A 171 -49.96 31.68 -4.28
C ILE A 171 -49.59 31.58 -2.79
N ASN A 172 -50.39 30.87 -1.99
CA ASN A 172 -50.25 30.69 -0.53
C ASN A 172 -50.32 31.98 0.33
N GLU A 173 -50.71 33.12 -0.24
CA GLU A 173 -50.90 34.41 0.45
C GLU A 173 -52.27 34.48 1.17
N HIS A 174 -52.58 33.46 1.98
CA HIS A 174 -53.86 33.30 2.65
C HIS A 174 -54.27 34.51 3.51
N LYS A 175 -53.30 35.24 4.07
CA LYS A 175 -53.54 36.46 4.84
C LYS A 175 -54.11 37.60 4.00
N GLN A 176 -53.80 37.64 2.70
CA GLN A 176 -54.29 38.64 1.75
C GLN A 176 -55.67 38.27 1.16
N ALA A 177 -56.02 36.99 1.14
CA ALA A 177 -57.35 36.51 0.75
C ALA A 177 -58.44 36.79 1.80
N ILE A 178 -58.09 36.80 3.10
CA ILE A 178 -59.07 36.92 4.20
C ILE A 178 -59.92 38.20 4.15
N PRO A 179 -59.38 39.42 3.90
CA PRO A 179 -60.19 40.63 3.80
C PRO A 179 -61.27 40.55 2.71
N ASP A 180 -60.91 40.10 1.51
CA ASP A 180 -61.83 39.97 0.36
C ASP A 180 -62.93 38.95 0.64
N LEU A 181 -62.58 37.81 1.26
CA LEU A 181 -63.57 36.81 1.66
C LEU A 181 -64.47 37.31 2.80
N LEU A 182 -63.95 38.13 3.71
CA LEU A 182 -64.73 38.70 4.80
C LEU A 182 -65.74 39.75 4.33
N THR A 183 -65.41 40.62 3.37
CA THR A 183 -66.39 41.58 2.82
C THR A 183 -67.53 40.86 2.12
N ILE A 184 -67.24 39.81 1.32
CA ILE A 184 -68.27 38.97 0.69
C ILE A 184 -69.19 38.34 1.75
N THR A 185 -68.66 37.76 2.84
CA THR A 185 -69.50 37.17 3.89
C THR A 185 -70.29 38.17 4.74
N GLN A 186 -69.94 39.45 4.71
CA GLN A 186 -70.66 40.52 5.43
C GLN A 186 -71.77 41.11 4.55
N ASP A 187 -71.42 41.57 3.35
CA ASP A 187 -72.33 42.29 2.47
C ASP A 187 -73.24 41.34 1.67
N ASN A 188 -72.73 40.16 1.28
CA ASN A 188 -73.40 39.20 0.42
C ASN A 188 -73.40 37.77 1.03
N PRO A 189 -73.93 37.57 2.25
CA PRO A 189 -73.78 36.33 3.02
C PRO A 189 -74.41 35.07 2.40
N LEU A 190 -75.16 35.19 1.31
CA LEU A 190 -75.81 34.11 0.58
C LEU A 190 -75.24 33.86 -0.84
N TYR A 191 -74.15 34.54 -1.23
CA TYR A 191 -73.56 34.47 -2.58
C TYR A 191 -73.15 33.05 -3.00
N ASP A 192 -72.15 32.46 -2.33
CA ASP A 192 -71.76 31.05 -2.51
C ASP A 192 -71.30 30.47 -1.16
N LYS A 193 -71.72 29.22 -0.91
CA LYS A 193 -71.23 28.36 0.18
C LYS A 193 -69.71 28.20 0.15
N LYS A 194 -69.08 28.20 -1.04
CA LYS A 194 -67.63 28.05 -1.23
C LYS A 194 -66.80 29.13 -0.55
N VAL A 195 -67.31 30.37 -0.45
CA VAL A 195 -66.63 31.48 0.24
C VAL A 195 -66.31 31.10 1.69
N TYR A 196 -67.22 30.39 2.36
CA TYR A 196 -67.05 29.97 3.75
C TYR A 196 -66.03 28.84 3.91
N ILE A 197 -65.84 27.98 2.90
CA ILE A 197 -64.73 27.01 2.86
C ILE A 197 -63.41 27.71 2.59
N ALA A 198 -63.34 28.57 1.58
CA ALA A 198 -62.13 29.33 1.25
C ALA A 198 -61.63 30.16 2.45
N LEU A 199 -62.54 30.81 3.16
CA LEU A 199 -62.26 31.58 4.37
C LEU A 199 -61.77 30.68 5.52
N ALA A 200 -62.39 29.51 5.71
CA ALA A 200 -61.97 28.55 6.73
C ALA A 200 -60.59 27.94 6.42
N MET A 201 -60.30 27.62 5.16
CA MET A 201 -58.98 27.16 4.70
C MET A 201 -57.91 28.23 4.94
N CYS A 202 -58.21 29.51 4.67
CA CYS A 202 -57.26 30.60 4.94
C CYS A 202 -56.93 30.74 6.43
N PHE A 203 -57.92 30.62 7.32
CA PHE A 203 -57.66 30.64 8.76
C PHE A 203 -56.95 29.36 9.25
N ALA A 204 -57.30 28.19 8.71
CA ALA A 204 -56.64 26.92 9.05
C ALA A 204 -55.16 26.89 8.64
N ASN A 205 -54.82 27.41 7.46
CA ASN A 205 -53.43 27.53 7.00
C ASN A 205 -52.61 28.58 7.79
N LEU A 206 -53.28 29.45 8.56
CA LEU A 206 -52.68 30.34 9.56
C LEU A 206 -52.70 29.73 10.98
N ASN A 207 -53.05 28.44 11.11
CA ASN A 207 -53.24 27.69 12.37
C ASN A 207 -54.37 28.19 13.29
N ASP A 208 -55.25 29.07 12.82
CA ASP A 208 -56.43 29.54 13.57
C ASP A 208 -57.65 28.64 13.29
N PHE A 209 -57.57 27.42 13.79
CA PHE A 209 -58.62 26.41 13.61
C PHE A 209 -59.95 26.81 14.26
N ASP A 210 -59.94 27.53 15.39
CA ASP A 210 -61.17 27.94 16.09
C ASP A 210 -61.94 29.02 15.33
N THR A 211 -61.27 30.03 14.73
CA THR A 211 -62.00 30.96 13.87
C THR A 211 -62.39 30.33 12.54
N ALA A 212 -61.58 29.43 11.96
CA ALA A 212 -61.96 28.65 10.78
C ALA A 212 -63.28 27.88 11.01
N ILE A 213 -63.36 27.08 12.07
CA ILE A 213 -64.55 26.33 12.49
C ILE A 213 -65.74 27.28 12.74
N ARG A 214 -65.51 28.45 13.35
CA ARG A 214 -66.54 29.45 13.63
C ARG A 214 -67.12 30.10 12.36
N GLN A 215 -66.28 30.50 11.40
CA GLN A 215 -66.77 31.08 10.14
C GLN A 215 -67.48 30.03 9.28
N LEU A 216 -66.92 28.81 9.19
CA LEU A 216 -67.57 27.70 8.49
C LEU A 216 -68.90 27.31 9.15
N GLY A 217 -68.98 27.40 10.48
CA GLY A 217 -70.23 27.26 11.25
C GLY A 217 -71.30 28.28 10.87
N LYS A 218 -70.94 29.55 10.60
CA LYS A 218 -71.89 30.54 10.04
C LYS A 218 -72.36 30.13 8.64
N GLY A 219 -71.45 29.67 7.79
CA GLY A 219 -71.79 29.15 6.45
C GLY A 219 -72.79 28.01 6.50
N LEU A 220 -72.60 27.05 7.42
CA LEU A 220 -73.50 25.91 7.63
C LEU A 220 -74.89 26.30 8.19
N LEU A 221 -74.98 27.41 8.95
CA LEU A 221 -76.26 27.98 9.38
C LEU A 221 -77.02 28.65 8.21
N LYS A 222 -76.31 29.22 7.23
CA LYS A 222 -76.91 29.81 6.01
C LYS A 222 -77.29 28.73 4.98
N PHE A 223 -76.42 27.76 4.77
CA PHE A 223 -76.56 26.71 3.76
C PHE A 223 -76.77 25.34 4.43
N GLN A 224 -78.01 25.03 4.81
CA GLN A 224 -78.32 23.81 5.56
C GLN A 224 -78.02 22.50 4.78
N LYS A 225 -78.04 22.54 3.44
CA LYS A 225 -77.69 21.42 2.54
C LYS A 225 -76.25 21.53 2.02
N PHE A 226 -75.28 21.63 2.93
CA PHE A 226 -73.86 21.86 2.61
C PHE A 226 -72.95 20.77 3.17
N ALA A 227 -73.07 19.56 2.60
CA ALA A 227 -72.34 18.38 3.07
C ALA A 227 -70.81 18.56 3.04
N GLU A 228 -70.28 19.11 1.95
CA GLU A 228 -68.88 19.53 1.77
C GLU A 228 -68.37 20.37 2.97
N GLY A 229 -69.14 21.38 3.41
CA GLY A 229 -68.78 22.21 4.57
C GLY A 229 -68.85 21.46 5.91
N TYR A 230 -69.72 20.46 6.05
CA TYR A 230 -69.69 19.55 7.21
C TYR A 230 -68.43 18.66 7.17
N VAL A 231 -68.03 18.14 6.01
CA VAL A 231 -66.77 17.38 5.85
C VAL A 231 -65.56 18.24 6.22
N THR A 232 -65.46 19.45 5.67
CA THR A 232 -64.37 20.38 6.01
C THR A 232 -64.36 20.73 7.50
N ARG A 233 -65.52 20.95 8.14
CA ARG A 233 -65.57 21.22 9.59
C ARG A 233 -65.20 20.00 10.43
N GLY A 234 -65.58 18.80 10.00
CA GLY A 234 -65.16 17.54 10.61
C GLY A 234 -63.65 17.32 10.51
N GLN A 235 -63.03 17.66 9.39
CA GLN A 235 -61.57 17.64 9.21
C GLN A 235 -60.87 18.64 10.14
N LEU A 236 -61.40 19.85 10.31
CA LEU A 236 -60.87 20.83 11.28
C LEU A 236 -61.03 20.33 12.73
N TYR A 237 -62.11 19.61 13.06
CA TYR A 237 -62.24 18.95 14.36
C TYR A 237 -61.27 17.76 14.55
N ILE A 238 -60.91 17.01 13.49
CA ILE A 238 -59.83 16.01 13.53
C ILE A 238 -58.51 16.68 13.92
N GLN A 239 -58.15 17.81 13.30
CA GLN A 239 -56.92 18.54 13.65
C GLN A 239 -56.92 19.06 15.10
N GLN A 240 -58.09 19.41 15.65
CA GLN A 240 -58.26 19.75 17.05
C GLN A 240 -58.45 18.53 18.00
N MET A 241 -58.28 17.29 17.52
CA MET A 241 -58.52 16.04 18.28
C MET A 241 -59.94 15.90 18.88
N ARG A 242 -60.93 16.60 18.31
CA ARG A 242 -62.33 16.64 18.79
C ARG A 242 -63.19 15.60 18.08
N TRP A 243 -62.78 14.33 18.21
CA TRP A 243 -63.28 13.18 17.44
C TRP A 243 -64.81 13.06 17.42
N ASP A 244 -65.50 13.22 18.55
CA ASP A 244 -66.96 13.09 18.63
C ASP A 244 -67.71 14.12 17.76
N LYS A 245 -67.18 15.35 17.71
CA LYS A 245 -67.76 16.45 16.93
C LYS A 245 -67.43 16.30 15.45
N ALA A 246 -66.27 15.72 15.13
CA ALA A 246 -65.95 15.31 13.77
C ALA A 246 -66.91 14.22 13.27
N LEU A 247 -67.13 13.16 14.06
CA LEU A 247 -68.09 12.10 13.73
C LEU A 247 -69.51 12.63 13.53
N GLN A 248 -69.99 13.52 14.40
CA GLN A 248 -71.30 14.18 14.24
C GLN A 248 -71.42 14.90 12.89
N ASP A 249 -70.40 15.66 12.49
CA ASP A 249 -70.40 16.38 11.22
C ASP A 249 -70.29 15.43 10.01
N PHE A 250 -69.46 14.38 10.05
CA PHE A 250 -69.37 13.41 8.95
C PHE A 250 -70.64 12.58 8.79
N TYR A 251 -71.26 12.12 9.89
CA TYR A 251 -72.59 11.48 9.80
C TYR A 251 -73.64 12.45 9.28
N LYS A 252 -73.54 13.74 9.61
CA LYS A 252 -74.43 14.77 9.04
C LYS A 252 -74.21 14.95 7.53
N ALA A 253 -72.96 14.95 7.06
CA ALA A 253 -72.64 14.99 5.63
C ALA A 253 -73.22 13.77 4.88
N ILE A 254 -73.04 12.56 5.41
CA ILE A 254 -73.60 11.33 4.83
C ILE A 254 -75.14 11.40 4.77
N SER A 255 -75.80 11.94 5.82
CA SER A 255 -77.27 12.13 5.84
C SER A 255 -77.81 13.09 4.77
N LEU A 256 -76.94 13.81 4.06
CA LEU A 256 -77.29 14.70 2.94
C LEU A 256 -77.05 14.05 1.56
N ASN A 257 -76.84 12.72 1.51
CA ASN A 257 -76.63 11.91 0.30
C ASN A 257 -75.44 12.34 -0.57
N THR A 258 -74.25 12.40 0.04
CA THR A 258 -72.98 12.53 -0.70
C THR A 258 -72.55 11.20 -1.33
N THR A 259 -72.37 11.17 -2.65
CA THR A 259 -71.67 10.10 -3.38
C THR A 259 -70.14 10.16 -3.23
N GLU A 260 -69.65 10.86 -2.21
CA GLU A 260 -68.27 11.28 -2.03
C GLU A 260 -67.62 10.49 -0.88
N GLY A 261 -66.56 9.74 -1.16
CA GLY A 261 -65.90 8.89 -0.15
C GLY A 261 -65.28 9.65 1.03
N GLY A 262 -65.02 10.96 0.90
CA GLY A 262 -64.30 11.77 1.88
C GLY A 262 -64.90 11.77 3.29
N ALA A 263 -66.23 11.74 3.41
CA ALA A 263 -66.89 11.67 4.72
C ALA A 263 -66.61 10.34 5.45
N TYR A 264 -66.54 9.23 4.72
CA TYR A 264 -66.20 7.92 5.29
C TYR A 264 -64.71 7.80 5.62
N VAL A 265 -63.82 8.44 4.85
CA VAL A 265 -62.39 8.57 5.22
C VAL A 265 -62.27 9.36 6.53
N GLY A 266 -63.00 10.48 6.68
CA GLY A 266 -63.03 11.27 7.91
C GLY A 266 -63.54 10.48 9.13
N ILE A 267 -64.56 9.64 8.98
CA ILE A 267 -65.01 8.73 10.05
C ILE A 267 -63.93 7.71 10.40
N GLY A 268 -63.22 7.17 9.41
CA GLY A 268 -62.09 6.26 9.65
C GLY A 268 -60.95 6.93 10.40
N ASP A 269 -60.51 8.12 9.95
CA ASP A 269 -59.46 8.90 10.60
C ASP A 269 -59.85 9.32 12.03
N ALA A 270 -61.13 9.64 12.29
CA ALA A 270 -61.63 9.90 13.63
C ALA A 270 -61.63 8.65 14.54
N TYR A 271 -62.04 7.48 14.03
CA TYR A 271 -61.95 6.22 14.79
C TYR A 271 -60.49 5.79 15.03
N MET A 272 -59.57 6.05 14.09
CA MET A 272 -58.13 5.87 14.31
C MET A 272 -57.60 6.80 15.41
N GLY A 273 -58.05 8.07 15.46
CA GLY A 273 -57.76 9.01 16.55
C GLY A 273 -58.29 8.56 17.91
N MET A 274 -59.40 7.81 17.94
CA MET A 274 -59.92 7.12 19.14
C MET A 274 -59.23 5.78 19.45
N GLY A 275 -58.40 5.25 18.55
CA GLY A 275 -57.77 3.93 18.65
C GLY A 275 -58.64 2.73 18.22
N ASP A 276 -59.88 2.95 17.76
CA ASP A 276 -60.78 1.88 17.29
C ASP A 276 -60.46 1.47 15.84
N LYS A 277 -59.38 0.69 15.71
CA LYS A 277 -58.98 0.06 14.43
C LYS A 277 -60.11 -0.76 13.78
N LYS A 278 -61.04 -1.32 14.56
CA LYS A 278 -62.09 -2.22 14.04
C LYS A 278 -63.21 -1.46 13.36
N ASN A 279 -63.64 -0.32 13.90
CA ASN A 279 -64.62 0.54 13.25
C ASN A 279 -63.99 1.47 12.20
N ALA A 280 -62.71 1.85 12.35
CA ALA A 280 -61.94 2.49 11.29
C ALA A 280 -61.87 1.64 10.01
N LEU A 281 -61.51 0.35 10.11
CA LEU A 281 -61.44 -0.55 8.96
C LEU A 281 -62.78 -0.68 8.21
N LYS A 282 -63.91 -0.69 8.93
CA LYS A 282 -65.25 -0.66 8.32
C LYS A 282 -65.47 0.65 7.56
N ALA A 283 -65.16 1.79 8.18
CA ALA A 283 -65.37 3.11 7.58
C ALA A 283 -64.53 3.30 6.30
N TYR A 284 -63.24 2.95 6.33
CA TYR A 284 -62.39 2.99 5.13
C TYR A 284 -62.87 2.01 4.04
N THR A 285 -63.38 0.84 4.42
CA THR A 285 -63.95 -0.11 3.43
C THR A 285 -65.22 0.45 2.76
N GLN A 286 -66.05 1.21 3.47
CA GLN A 286 -67.16 1.94 2.83
C GLN A 286 -66.65 3.08 1.93
N ALA A 287 -65.60 3.81 2.32
CA ALA A 287 -64.96 4.85 1.48
C ALA A 287 -64.38 4.30 0.16
N VAL A 288 -63.91 3.05 0.18
CA VAL A 288 -63.38 2.31 -0.98
C VAL A 288 -64.50 1.87 -1.94
N ASN A 289 -65.65 1.45 -1.41
CA ASN A 289 -66.73 0.83 -2.20
C ASN A 289 -67.66 1.83 -2.94
N ILE A 290 -67.51 3.14 -2.71
CA ILE A 290 -68.36 4.18 -3.30
C ILE A 290 -67.89 4.52 -4.73
N GLN A 291 -68.80 4.79 -5.67
CA GLN A 291 -68.47 5.03 -7.09
C GLN A 291 -67.47 6.18 -7.31
N ASN A 292 -67.55 7.28 -6.54
CA ASN A 292 -66.54 8.32 -6.50
C ASN A 292 -65.63 8.16 -5.27
N SER A 293 -64.96 7.01 -5.21
CA SER A 293 -64.07 6.63 -4.10
C SER A 293 -62.78 7.45 -4.14
N SER A 294 -62.56 8.25 -3.09
CA SER A 294 -61.30 8.96 -2.89
C SER A 294 -60.16 7.95 -2.74
N PHE A 295 -59.07 8.15 -3.50
CA PHE A 295 -57.85 7.35 -3.41
C PHE A 295 -57.27 7.34 -1.99
N GLN A 296 -57.48 8.42 -1.22
CA GLN A 296 -57.09 8.50 0.19
C GLN A 296 -57.74 7.40 1.06
N GLY A 297 -58.93 6.92 0.70
CA GLY A 297 -59.59 5.79 1.37
C GLY A 297 -58.82 4.48 1.20
N PHE A 298 -58.19 4.27 0.04
CA PHE A 298 -57.27 3.16 -0.19
C PHE A 298 -55.97 3.34 0.60
N VAL A 299 -55.33 4.51 0.53
CA VAL A 299 -54.07 4.77 1.26
C VAL A 299 -54.25 4.61 2.78
N ARG A 300 -55.35 5.13 3.35
CA ARG A 300 -55.66 4.97 4.78
C ARG A 300 -55.98 3.52 5.16
N ARG A 301 -56.68 2.76 4.30
CA ARG A 301 -56.95 1.34 4.55
C ARG A 301 -55.68 0.48 4.44
N ALA A 302 -54.85 0.73 3.45
CA ALA A 302 -53.55 0.08 3.30
C ALA A 302 -52.64 0.33 4.50
N LYS A 303 -52.52 1.59 4.94
CA LYS A 303 -51.81 1.95 6.17
C LYS A 303 -52.32 1.15 7.37
N LEU A 304 -53.64 0.98 7.51
CA LEU A 304 -54.23 0.16 8.56
C LEU A 304 -53.95 -1.34 8.39
N PHE A 305 -53.89 -1.87 7.17
CA PHE A 305 -53.46 -3.24 6.89
C PHE A 305 -51.98 -3.47 7.22
N PHE A 306 -51.09 -2.54 6.87
CA PHE A 306 -49.67 -2.55 7.27
C PHE A 306 -49.52 -2.56 8.81
N ASP A 307 -50.28 -1.70 9.49
CA ASP A 307 -50.41 -1.62 10.96
C ASP A 307 -50.95 -2.90 11.64
N ILE A 308 -51.48 -3.86 10.85
CA ILE A 308 -52.03 -5.16 11.27
C ILE A 308 -51.21 -6.32 10.65
N GLN A 309 -50.16 -6.02 9.87
CA GLN A 309 -49.29 -6.97 9.15
C GLN A 309 -49.99 -7.76 8.02
N GLU A 310 -51.12 -7.28 7.50
CA GLU A 310 -51.80 -7.84 6.32
C GLU A 310 -51.20 -7.29 5.01
N PHE A 311 -49.90 -7.54 4.80
CA PHE A 311 -49.07 -6.92 3.75
C PHE A 311 -49.63 -7.06 2.33
N GLU A 312 -50.17 -8.23 1.96
CA GLU A 312 -50.76 -8.46 0.62
C GLU A 312 -51.94 -7.50 0.34
N LYS A 313 -52.84 -7.34 1.32
CA LYS A 313 -54.00 -6.45 1.18
C LYS A 313 -53.58 -4.98 1.19
N SER A 314 -52.54 -4.65 1.97
CA SER A 314 -51.92 -3.33 1.94
C SER A 314 -51.36 -3.00 0.54
N LEU A 315 -50.60 -3.92 -0.06
CA LEU A 315 -50.00 -3.72 -1.39
C LEU A 315 -51.07 -3.54 -2.47
N LEU A 316 -52.10 -4.40 -2.49
CA LEU A 316 -53.23 -4.30 -3.41
C LEU A 316 -53.95 -2.94 -3.30
N ASP A 317 -54.20 -2.46 -2.08
CA ASP A 317 -54.84 -1.16 -1.87
C ASP A 317 -53.95 0.01 -2.33
N LEU A 318 -52.64 -0.06 -2.11
CA LEU A 318 -51.69 0.98 -2.54
C LEU A 318 -51.58 1.06 -4.07
N GLU A 319 -51.64 -0.08 -4.76
CA GLU A 319 -51.69 -0.10 -6.23
C GLU A 319 -53.00 0.49 -6.76
N GLN A 320 -54.15 0.18 -6.13
CA GLN A 320 -55.43 0.81 -6.48
C GLN A 320 -55.47 2.33 -6.17
N ALA A 321 -54.70 2.80 -5.19
CA ALA A 321 -54.50 4.23 -4.96
C ALA A 321 -53.63 4.86 -6.07
N LEU A 322 -52.47 4.27 -6.37
CA LEU A 322 -51.50 4.79 -7.34
C LEU A 322 -52.03 4.76 -8.79
N VAL A 323 -52.90 3.82 -9.14
CA VAL A 323 -53.64 3.81 -10.44
C VAL A 323 -54.53 5.05 -10.60
N ARG A 324 -54.99 5.66 -9.49
CA ARG A 324 -55.87 6.85 -9.50
C ARG A 324 -55.12 8.16 -9.27
N ASN A 325 -54.04 8.13 -8.49
CA ASN A 325 -53.13 9.25 -8.28
C ASN A 325 -51.68 8.75 -8.36
N GLN A 326 -51.05 8.93 -9.52
CA GLN A 326 -49.68 8.48 -9.80
C GLN A 326 -48.60 9.33 -9.11
N GLU A 327 -48.99 10.39 -8.39
CA GLU A 327 -48.08 11.33 -7.72
C GLU A 327 -48.22 11.30 -6.18
N ASP A 328 -48.93 10.31 -5.62
CA ASP A 328 -49.15 10.23 -4.17
C ASP A 328 -47.94 9.67 -3.40
N ALA A 329 -47.20 10.58 -2.76
CA ALA A 329 -46.01 10.22 -1.97
C ALA A 329 -46.32 9.39 -0.71
N GLU A 330 -47.51 9.54 -0.09
CA GLU A 330 -47.89 8.70 1.08
C GLU A 330 -48.09 7.24 0.63
N ALA A 331 -48.74 7.00 -0.52
CA ALA A 331 -48.89 5.67 -1.11
C ALA A 331 -47.55 5.03 -1.50
N TYR A 332 -46.65 5.77 -2.18
CA TYR A 332 -45.32 5.24 -2.51
C TYR A 332 -44.50 4.89 -1.26
N TYR A 333 -44.58 5.70 -0.19
CA TYR A 333 -43.85 5.44 1.05
C TYR A 333 -44.37 4.20 1.76
N TYR A 334 -45.69 4.03 1.90
CA TYR A 334 -46.24 2.80 2.46
C TYR A 334 -46.01 1.57 1.56
N LYS A 335 -45.96 1.70 0.22
CA LYS A 335 -45.60 0.58 -0.66
C LYS A 335 -44.13 0.19 -0.47
N ALA A 336 -43.22 1.15 -0.32
CA ALA A 336 -41.82 0.86 0.00
C ALA A 336 -41.65 0.14 1.35
N LEU A 337 -42.39 0.56 2.39
CA LEU A 337 -42.35 -0.12 3.70
C LEU A 337 -42.89 -1.56 3.65
N VAL A 338 -43.94 -1.81 2.86
CA VAL A 338 -44.43 -3.19 2.61
C VAL A 338 -43.36 -4.01 1.90
N LEU A 339 -42.78 -3.50 0.81
CA LEU A 339 -41.75 -4.21 0.03
C LEU A 339 -40.48 -4.48 0.86
N LEU A 340 -40.08 -3.57 1.75
CA LEU A 340 -39.00 -3.76 2.72
C LEU A 340 -39.29 -4.90 3.70
N SER A 341 -40.54 -5.04 4.16
CA SER A 341 -40.96 -6.17 5.02
C SER A 341 -41.00 -7.52 4.29
N GLN A 342 -40.97 -7.50 2.96
CA GLN A 342 -40.91 -8.67 2.07
C GLN A 342 -39.50 -8.90 1.48
N GLU A 343 -38.49 -8.16 1.97
CA GLU A 343 -37.09 -8.15 1.48
C GLU A 343 -36.92 -7.79 -0.02
N ASN A 344 -37.94 -7.24 -0.68
CA ASN A 344 -37.87 -6.79 -2.08
C ASN A 344 -37.21 -5.40 -2.17
N LEU A 345 -35.88 -5.39 -1.99
CA LEU A 345 -35.06 -4.18 -1.89
C LEU A 345 -35.05 -3.32 -3.15
N THR A 346 -35.17 -3.91 -4.34
CA THR A 346 -35.08 -3.21 -5.63
C THR A 346 -36.34 -2.40 -5.91
N GLU A 347 -37.53 -3.01 -5.81
CA GLU A 347 -38.79 -2.28 -5.95
C GLU A 347 -39.00 -1.28 -4.81
N ALA A 348 -38.56 -1.60 -3.59
CA ALA A 348 -38.58 -0.65 -2.47
C ALA A 348 -37.76 0.60 -2.79
N ALA A 349 -36.52 0.46 -3.27
CA ALA A 349 -35.67 1.59 -3.64
C ALA A 349 -36.31 2.47 -4.75
N LEU A 350 -36.94 1.86 -5.76
CA LEU A 350 -37.67 2.59 -6.81
C LEU A 350 -38.86 3.37 -6.26
N CYS A 351 -39.62 2.78 -5.32
CA CYS A 351 -40.72 3.46 -4.64
C CYS A 351 -40.22 4.65 -3.80
N LEU A 352 -39.12 4.49 -3.06
CA LEU A 352 -38.55 5.57 -2.25
C LEU A 352 -38.03 6.75 -3.10
N GLU A 353 -37.48 6.49 -4.30
CA GLU A 353 -37.13 7.57 -5.22
C GLU A 353 -38.37 8.28 -5.78
N GLN A 354 -39.53 7.61 -5.94
CA GLN A 354 -40.79 8.31 -6.23
C GLN A 354 -41.27 9.17 -5.06
N VAL A 355 -41.13 8.71 -3.81
CA VAL A 355 -41.43 9.54 -2.63
C VAL A 355 -40.63 10.85 -2.67
N ILE A 356 -39.31 10.77 -2.86
CA ILE A 356 -38.43 11.94 -2.89
C ILE A 356 -38.72 12.86 -4.11
N LYS A 357 -39.23 12.30 -5.21
CA LYS A 357 -39.63 13.05 -6.40
C LYS A 357 -40.94 13.83 -6.20
N PHE A 358 -41.93 13.26 -5.51
CA PHE A 358 -43.29 13.82 -5.42
C PHE A 358 -43.55 14.61 -4.12
N ASP A 359 -42.86 14.30 -3.02
CA ASP A 359 -42.99 14.97 -1.71
C ASP A 359 -42.24 16.34 -1.64
N VAL A 360 -42.36 17.15 -2.70
CA VAL A 360 -41.59 18.40 -2.88
C VAL A 360 -42.00 19.50 -1.89
N ASN A 361 -43.30 19.56 -1.56
CA ASN A 361 -43.94 20.66 -0.85
C ASN A 361 -43.96 20.47 0.68
N GLU A 362 -44.54 19.36 1.16
CA GLU A 362 -44.60 19.06 2.61
C GLU A 362 -43.31 18.45 3.14
N ARG A 363 -42.58 17.68 2.31
CA ARG A 363 -41.32 16.98 2.63
C ARG A 363 -41.40 16.04 3.83
N LYS A 364 -42.61 15.58 4.12
CA LYS A 364 -43.03 14.85 5.33
C LYS A 364 -42.48 13.43 5.37
N TYR A 365 -42.27 12.81 4.21
CA TYR A 365 -41.78 11.43 4.05
C TYR A 365 -40.36 11.39 3.49
N THR A 366 -39.93 12.45 2.79
CA THR A 366 -38.61 12.60 2.14
C THR A 366 -37.42 12.25 3.05
N GLY A 367 -37.40 12.75 4.30
CA GLY A 367 -36.30 12.48 5.23
C GLY A 367 -36.18 11.00 5.59
N ALA A 368 -37.31 10.34 5.88
CA ALA A 368 -37.35 8.91 6.16
C ALA A 368 -37.02 8.09 4.90
N ALA A 369 -37.57 8.45 3.74
CA ALA A 369 -37.29 7.79 2.48
C ALA A 369 -35.80 7.85 2.08
N ILE A 370 -35.11 8.96 2.35
CA ILE A 370 -33.65 9.08 2.15
C ILE A 370 -32.88 8.20 3.14
N TYR A 371 -33.33 8.08 4.40
CA TYR A 371 -32.74 7.17 5.38
C TYR A 371 -32.89 5.69 4.93
N ASP A 372 -34.11 5.26 4.60
CA ASP A 372 -34.41 3.89 4.20
C ASP A 372 -33.67 3.51 2.89
N LEU A 373 -33.65 4.41 1.90
CA LEU A 373 -32.91 4.22 0.65
C LEU A 373 -31.40 4.11 0.88
N GLY A 374 -30.85 4.87 1.84
CA GLY A 374 -29.45 4.76 2.23
C GLY A 374 -29.15 3.45 2.94
N ALA A 375 -30.07 2.94 3.76
CA ALA A 375 -29.96 1.64 4.41
C ALA A 375 -30.04 0.47 3.42
N ILE A 376 -30.93 0.54 2.41
CA ILE A 376 -30.97 -0.43 1.29
C ILE A 376 -29.60 -0.50 0.60
N LYS A 377 -29.03 0.65 0.22
CA LYS A 377 -27.73 0.70 -0.46
C LYS A 377 -26.59 0.16 0.40
N ILE A 378 -26.61 0.40 1.71
CA ILE A 378 -25.66 -0.24 2.66
C ILE A 378 -25.79 -1.77 2.62
N LYS A 379 -27.03 -2.32 2.62
CA LYS A 379 -27.25 -3.78 2.53
C LYS A 379 -26.80 -4.36 1.18
N GLN A 380 -26.96 -3.60 0.09
CA GLN A 380 -26.44 -3.93 -1.24
C GLN A 380 -24.91 -3.74 -1.39
N LYS A 381 -24.23 -3.20 -0.36
CA LYS A 381 -22.81 -2.76 -0.38
C LYS A 381 -22.49 -1.59 -1.32
N ASP A 382 -23.48 -0.83 -1.79
CA ASP A 382 -23.28 0.45 -2.50
C ASP A 382 -23.01 1.59 -1.51
N TYR A 383 -21.79 1.61 -0.95
CA TYR A 383 -21.38 2.64 0.01
C TYR A 383 -21.23 4.04 -0.62
N TYR A 384 -20.95 4.12 -1.93
CA TYR A 384 -20.86 5.41 -2.63
C TYR A 384 -22.24 6.03 -2.89
N GLY A 385 -23.19 5.25 -3.41
CA GLY A 385 -24.56 5.72 -3.57
C GLY A 385 -25.29 5.92 -2.25
N ALA A 386 -24.95 5.18 -1.18
CA ALA A 386 -25.41 5.48 0.17
C ALA A 386 -24.91 6.85 0.65
N MET A 387 -23.63 7.17 0.46
CA MET A 387 -23.06 8.49 0.78
C MET A 387 -23.76 9.62 -0.01
N TYR A 388 -23.98 9.45 -1.32
CA TYR A 388 -24.70 10.44 -2.13
C TYR A 388 -26.18 10.56 -1.73
N THR A 389 -26.86 9.45 -1.41
CA THR A 389 -28.23 9.46 -0.88
C THR A 389 -28.28 10.24 0.44
N PHE A 390 -27.41 9.96 1.42
CA PHE A 390 -27.38 10.72 2.67
C PHE A 390 -27.00 12.20 2.49
N LYS A 391 -26.22 12.54 1.47
CA LYS A 391 -25.92 13.94 1.13
C LYS A 391 -27.17 14.70 0.64
N ARG A 392 -28.11 14.05 -0.07
CA ARG A 392 -29.37 14.70 -0.48
C ARG A 392 -30.14 15.25 0.72
N ALA A 393 -30.24 14.48 1.82
CA ALA A 393 -30.89 14.98 3.03
C ALA A 393 -30.11 16.10 3.74
N THR A 394 -28.77 16.17 3.63
CA THR A 394 -28.01 17.31 4.16
C THR A 394 -28.23 18.58 3.35
N ASP A 395 -28.20 18.45 2.03
CA ASP A 395 -28.35 19.56 1.10
C ASP A 395 -29.80 20.13 1.14
N ILE A 396 -30.76 19.34 1.64
CA ILE A 396 -32.19 19.69 1.83
C ILE A 396 -32.52 20.10 3.29
N ASN A 397 -31.57 19.99 4.24
CA ASN A 397 -31.76 20.21 5.69
C ASN A 397 -32.84 19.31 6.35
N LEU A 398 -32.93 18.04 5.96
CA LEU A 398 -33.84 17.03 6.53
C LEU A 398 -33.06 15.85 7.14
N GLU A 399 -31.96 16.12 7.85
CA GLU A 399 -31.17 15.07 8.52
C GLU A 399 -31.92 14.46 9.73
N VAL A 400 -32.19 13.16 9.68
CA VAL A 400 -32.63 12.35 10.83
C VAL A 400 -31.40 11.96 11.69
N ASP A 401 -31.53 11.78 13.00
CA ASP A 401 -30.37 11.47 13.85
C ASP A 401 -29.79 10.07 13.59
N GLU A 402 -30.67 9.11 13.27
CA GLU A 402 -30.35 7.77 12.82
C GLU A 402 -29.53 7.78 11.52
N GLN A 403 -29.85 8.70 10.61
CA GLN A 403 -29.15 8.90 9.36
C GLN A 403 -27.71 9.38 9.56
N LYS A 404 -27.46 10.28 10.53
CA LYS A 404 -26.11 10.77 10.88
C LYS A 404 -25.21 9.63 11.36
N ILE A 405 -25.79 8.59 11.95
CA ILE A 405 -25.07 7.41 12.46
C ILE A 405 -24.67 6.48 11.31
N LEU A 406 -25.60 6.13 10.41
CA LEU A 406 -25.30 5.32 9.22
C LEU A 406 -24.33 6.04 8.27
N LYS A 407 -24.48 7.35 8.09
CA LYS A 407 -23.53 8.20 7.34
C LYS A 407 -22.11 8.08 7.91
N GLY A 408 -21.94 8.19 9.22
CA GLY A 408 -20.63 8.03 9.86
C GLY A 408 -20.00 6.64 9.70
N TYR A 409 -20.82 5.59 9.59
CA TYR A 409 -20.38 4.22 9.26
C TYR A 409 -19.93 4.12 7.80
N VAL A 410 -20.70 4.68 6.85
CA VAL A 410 -20.33 4.76 5.43
C VAL A 410 -19.03 5.56 5.24
N ASP A 411 -18.89 6.72 5.89
CA ASP A 411 -17.68 7.55 5.85
C ASP A 411 -16.43 6.77 6.31
N ALA A 412 -16.57 5.92 7.34
CA ALA A 412 -15.49 5.07 7.84
C ALA A 412 -15.04 4.02 6.80
N ILE A 413 -15.99 3.40 6.08
CA ILE A 413 -15.70 2.47 4.98
C ILE A 413 -15.03 3.20 3.82
N LEU A 414 -15.57 4.36 3.42
CA LEU A 414 -15.02 5.16 2.32
C LEU A 414 -13.60 5.67 2.62
N CYS A 415 -13.24 5.90 3.89
CA CYS A 415 -11.85 6.14 4.27
C CYS A 415 -10.95 4.93 3.97
N LEU A 416 -11.36 3.70 4.32
CA LEU A 416 -10.57 2.50 4.01
C LEU A 416 -10.47 2.25 2.50
N MET A 417 -11.58 2.40 1.75
CA MET A 417 -11.60 2.29 0.28
C MET A 417 -10.64 3.29 -0.39
N LYS A 418 -10.51 4.50 0.16
CA LYS A 418 -9.59 5.55 -0.32
C LYS A 418 -8.17 5.42 0.26
N ARG A 419 -7.79 4.23 0.75
CA ARG A 419 -6.51 3.91 1.41
C ARG A 419 -6.15 4.78 2.64
N LYS A 420 -7.11 5.53 3.19
CA LYS A 420 -6.97 6.33 4.41
C LYS A 420 -7.19 5.47 5.65
N PHE A 421 -6.38 4.43 5.81
CA PHE A 421 -6.57 3.39 6.82
C PHE A 421 -6.62 3.95 8.25
N LYS A 422 -5.72 4.88 8.58
CA LYS A 422 -5.67 5.56 9.90
C LYS A 422 -6.99 6.27 10.22
N ASP A 423 -7.54 7.03 9.27
CA ASP A 423 -8.79 7.77 9.46
C ASP A 423 -9.96 6.81 9.69
N GLY A 424 -10.10 5.79 8.83
CA GLY A 424 -11.13 4.76 8.96
C GLY A 424 -11.08 4.03 10.31
N ILE A 425 -9.87 3.63 10.76
CA ILE A 425 -9.67 3.01 12.08
C ILE A 425 -10.17 3.92 13.22
N THR A 426 -9.90 5.24 13.17
CA THR A 426 -10.39 6.15 14.21
C THR A 426 -11.91 6.32 14.20
N LEU A 427 -12.52 6.33 13.01
CA LEU A 427 -13.97 6.42 12.85
C LEU A 427 -14.68 5.15 13.37
N PHE A 428 -14.24 3.95 12.96
CA PHE A 428 -14.76 2.69 13.51
C PHE A 428 -14.56 2.60 15.03
N THR A 429 -13.42 3.05 15.56
CA THR A 429 -13.17 3.07 17.01
C THR A 429 -14.13 4.01 17.74
N ARG A 430 -14.48 5.17 17.15
CA ARG A 430 -15.48 6.10 17.68
C ARG A 430 -16.90 5.51 17.64
N ILE A 431 -17.24 4.80 16.57
CA ILE A 431 -18.51 4.09 16.35
C ILE A 431 -18.69 2.98 17.39
N ILE A 432 -17.72 2.06 17.50
CA ILE A 432 -17.72 0.94 18.45
C ILE A 432 -17.84 1.46 19.89
N LYS A 433 -17.12 2.54 20.25
CA LYS A 433 -17.18 3.14 21.59
C LYS A 433 -18.56 3.74 21.93
N LYS A 434 -19.34 4.20 20.96
CA LYS A 434 -20.69 4.77 21.19
C LYS A 434 -21.76 3.72 21.53
N LYS A 435 -21.58 2.45 21.11
CA LYS A 435 -22.53 1.33 21.35
C LYS A 435 -24.00 1.61 21.00
N HIS A 436 -24.28 2.43 19.98
CA HIS A 436 -25.66 2.77 19.60
C HIS A 436 -26.45 1.53 19.16
N SER A 437 -27.77 1.53 19.37
CA SER A 437 -28.68 0.42 19.02
C SER A 437 -28.59 0.03 17.55
N LEU A 438 -28.73 1.00 16.65
CA LEU A 438 -28.66 0.81 15.19
C LEU A 438 -27.32 0.26 14.68
N ILE A 439 -26.24 0.45 15.43
CA ILE A 439 -24.92 -0.08 15.04
C ILE A 439 -24.79 -1.57 15.39
N GLN A 440 -25.67 -2.14 16.22
CA GLN A 440 -25.56 -3.56 16.63
C GLN A 440 -25.78 -4.54 15.45
N GLU A 441 -26.57 -4.17 14.43
CA GLU A 441 -26.68 -4.95 13.18
C GLU A 441 -25.36 -4.96 12.38
N TYR A 442 -24.59 -3.88 12.46
CA TYR A 442 -23.36 -3.67 11.69
C TYR A 442 -22.08 -3.85 12.53
N ILE A 443 -22.17 -4.28 13.78
CA ILE A 443 -21.04 -4.21 14.73
C ILE A 443 -19.93 -5.21 14.39
N GLY A 444 -20.27 -6.41 13.91
CA GLY A 444 -19.28 -7.38 13.43
C GLY A 444 -18.54 -6.87 12.18
N ASN A 445 -19.27 -6.27 11.22
CA ASN A 445 -18.67 -5.56 10.09
C ASN A 445 -17.74 -4.42 10.54
N CYS A 446 -18.11 -3.63 11.57
CA CYS A 446 -17.23 -2.58 12.11
C CYS A 446 -15.90 -3.14 12.62
N TYR A 447 -15.91 -4.30 13.29
CA TYR A 447 -14.68 -4.98 13.72
C TYR A 447 -13.92 -5.58 12.53
N ALA A 448 -14.59 -6.27 11.61
CA ALA A 448 -13.94 -6.87 10.44
C ALA A 448 -13.25 -5.82 9.55
N PHE A 449 -13.93 -4.71 9.27
CA PHE A 449 -13.41 -3.61 8.44
C PHE A 449 -12.28 -2.85 9.16
N ARG A 450 -12.36 -2.66 10.48
CA ARG A 450 -11.23 -2.10 11.26
C ARG A 450 -10.05 -3.08 11.31
N GLY A 451 -10.31 -4.38 11.38
CA GLY A 451 -9.31 -5.45 11.30
C GLY A 451 -8.56 -5.45 9.96
N TYR A 452 -9.27 -5.34 8.84
CA TYR A 452 -8.69 -5.05 7.53
C TYR A 452 -7.78 -3.81 7.59
N GLY A 453 -8.30 -2.70 8.13
CA GLY A 453 -7.55 -1.45 8.25
C GLY A 453 -6.25 -1.59 9.06
N TYR A 454 -6.25 -2.42 10.11
CA TYR A 454 -5.05 -2.75 10.89
C TYR A 454 -4.05 -3.61 10.12
N ALA A 455 -4.52 -4.58 9.31
CA ALA A 455 -3.66 -5.38 8.44
C ALA A 455 -3.00 -4.52 7.35
N SER A 456 -3.73 -3.56 6.76
CA SER A 456 -3.21 -2.59 5.77
C SER A 456 -2.19 -1.58 6.34
N ILE A 457 -1.93 -1.60 7.65
CA ILE A 457 -0.86 -0.83 8.30
C ILE A 457 0.07 -1.75 9.12
N GLU A 458 0.12 -3.04 8.77
CA GLU A 458 1.02 -4.08 9.30
C GLU A 458 0.88 -4.33 10.82
N LYS A 459 -0.24 -3.90 11.41
CA LYS A 459 -0.56 -4.12 12.84
C LYS A 459 -1.34 -5.40 13.04
N HIS A 460 -0.76 -6.51 12.62
CA HIS A 460 -1.38 -7.83 12.62
C HIS A 460 -1.94 -8.23 14.00
N ASP A 461 -1.25 -7.92 15.10
CA ASP A 461 -1.76 -8.14 16.47
C ASP A 461 -3.13 -7.52 16.75
N LEU A 462 -3.44 -6.37 16.14
CA LEU A 462 -4.71 -5.68 16.28
C LEU A 462 -5.73 -6.18 15.26
N ALA A 463 -5.29 -6.49 14.04
CA ALA A 463 -6.11 -7.12 13.02
C ALA A 463 -6.69 -8.46 13.49
N VAL A 464 -5.83 -9.35 14.02
CA VAL A 464 -6.23 -10.67 14.53
C VAL A 464 -7.15 -10.56 15.75
N LYS A 465 -6.96 -9.56 16.63
CA LYS A 465 -7.88 -9.32 17.77
C LYS A 465 -9.27 -8.89 17.30
N ASP A 466 -9.35 -7.95 16.36
CA ASP A 466 -10.62 -7.47 15.81
C ASP A 466 -11.34 -8.54 14.98
N LEU A 467 -10.63 -9.26 14.10
CA LEU A 467 -11.21 -10.31 13.25
C LEU A 467 -11.70 -11.50 14.09
N ASN A 468 -10.98 -11.91 15.14
CA ASN A 468 -11.48 -12.90 16.11
C ASN A 468 -12.66 -12.39 16.95
N HIS A 469 -12.84 -11.08 17.11
CA HIS A 469 -14.01 -10.52 17.79
C HIS A 469 -15.22 -10.47 16.84
N ALA A 470 -15.02 -10.11 15.57
CA ALA A 470 -16.03 -10.21 14.53
C ALA A 470 -16.54 -11.65 14.36
N ASN A 471 -15.64 -12.64 14.30
CA ASN A 471 -15.97 -14.06 14.17
C ASN A 471 -16.77 -14.65 15.36
N LYS A 472 -16.82 -13.93 16.49
CA LYS A 472 -17.66 -14.30 17.67
C LYS A 472 -19.04 -13.65 17.65
N ILE A 473 -19.27 -12.70 16.75
CA ILE A 473 -20.52 -11.94 16.60
C ILE A 473 -21.29 -12.43 15.37
N GLN A 474 -20.59 -12.65 14.27
CA GLN A 474 -21.12 -13.08 12.98
C GLN A 474 -20.14 -14.04 12.30
N VAL A 475 -20.62 -14.83 11.35
CA VAL A 475 -19.75 -15.57 10.43
C VAL A 475 -18.93 -14.55 9.62
N LEU A 476 -17.62 -14.76 9.51
CA LEU A 476 -16.77 -13.93 8.65
C LEU A 476 -17.05 -14.20 7.18
N ASP A 477 -17.03 -13.14 6.36
CA ASP A 477 -16.90 -13.27 4.92
C ASP A 477 -15.51 -13.83 4.54
N ASN A 478 -15.39 -14.40 3.34
CA ASN A 478 -14.16 -15.07 2.90
C ASN A 478 -12.93 -14.12 2.93
N ALA A 479 -13.09 -12.83 2.60
CA ALA A 479 -11.98 -11.88 2.63
C ALA A 479 -11.53 -11.58 4.07
N SER A 480 -12.48 -11.42 5.01
CA SER A 480 -12.17 -11.32 6.43
C SER A 480 -11.54 -12.59 7.01
N LYS A 481 -11.95 -13.79 6.54
CA LYS A 481 -11.31 -15.08 6.89
C LYS A 481 -9.86 -15.13 6.40
N PHE A 482 -9.61 -14.80 5.12
CA PHE A 482 -8.28 -14.70 4.52
C PHE A 482 -7.38 -13.72 5.29
N ASN A 483 -7.88 -12.53 5.62
CA ASN A 483 -7.15 -11.54 6.40
C ASN A 483 -6.76 -12.04 7.81
N LEU A 484 -7.62 -12.86 8.42
CA LEU A 484 -7.38 -13.49 9.71
C LEU A 484 -6.31 -14.60 9.61
N GLN A 485 -6.40 -15.48 8.61
CA GLN A 485 -5.41 -16.53 8.35
C GLN A 485 -4.02 -15.92 8.09
N VAL A 486 -3.90 -15.00 7.12
CA VAL A 486 -2.63 -14.35 6.76
C VAL A 486 -2.04 -13.58 7.93
N SER A 487 -2.83 -12.74 8.63
CA SER A 487 -2.32 -11.98 9.78
C SER A 487 -1.94 -12.89 10.96
N THR A 488 -2.61 -14.04 11.14
CA THR A 488 -2.24 -15.01 12.18
C THR A 488 -0.96 -15.75 11.80
N ALA A 489 -0.81 -16.15 10.54
CA ALA A 489 0.41 -16.80 10.03
C ALA A 489 1.64 -15.91 10.20
N ILE A 490 1.55 -14.61 9.88
CA ILE A 490 2.64 -13.64 10.06
C ILE A 490 3.09 -13.56 11.53
N ILE A 491 2.16 -13.53 12.50
CA ILE A 491 2.48 -13.52 13.94
C ILE A 491 3.06 -14.87 14.42
N LYS A 492 2.67 -15.98 13.78
CA LYS A 492 3.10 -17.34 14.16
C LYS A 492 4.39 -17.79 13.50
N ALA A 493 4.80 -17.24 12.36
CA ALA A 493 5.95 -17.70 11.59
C ALA A 493 7.28 -17.78 12.37
N GLU A 494 7.48 -16.96 13.40
CA GLU A 494 8.67 -17.02 14.26
C GLU A 494 8.55 -18.02 15.44
N LYS A 495 7.33 -18.48 15.75
CA LYS A 495 6.98 -19.26 16.96
C LYS A 495 6.55 -20.69 16.66
N ASP A 496 5.70 -20.86 15.64
CA ASP A 496 5.31 -22.14 15.06
C ASP A 496 5.24 -21.96 13.53
N THR A 497 6.31 -22.41 12.86
CA THR A 497 6.39 -22.36 11.39
C THR A 497 5.39 -23.29 10.72
N ASN A 498 4.95 -24.36 11.36
CA ASN A 498 4.12 -25.39 10.74
C ASN A 498 2.66 -24.93 10.73
N GLU A 499 2.17 -24.39 11.85
CA GLU A 499 0.84 -23.78 11.89
C GLU A 499 0.77 -22.55 10.98
N ALA A 500 1.83 -21.75 10.90
CA ALA A 500 1.91 -20.62 9.96
C ALA A 500 1.83 -21.07 8.49
N LEU A 501 2.53 -22.13 8.09
CA LEU A 501 2.45 -22.69 6.74
C LEU A 501 1.04 -23.22 6.42
N ASN A 502 0.44 -23.99 7.33
CA ASN A 502 -0.92 -24.52 7.17
C ASN A 502 -1.96 -23.39 6.95
N LEU A 503 -1.90 -22.33 7.76
CA LEU A 503 -2.81 -21.17 7.62
C LEU A 503 -2.63 -20.45 6.26
N LEU A 504 -1.42 -20.43 5.71
CA LEU A 504 -1.15 -19.88 4.38
C LEU A 504 -1.58 -20.82 3.25
N GLU A 505 -1.55 -22.14 3.46
CA GLU A 505 -2.13 -23.12 2.53
C GLU A 505 -3.65 -22.98 2.48
N GLU A 506 -4.33 -22.87 3.63
CA GLU A 506 -5.77 -22.57 3.66
C GLU A 506 -6.09 -21.25 2.93
N ALA A 507 -5.38 -20.16 3.25
CA ALA A 507 -5.57 -18.87 2.59
C ALA A 507 -5.33 -18.94 1.07
N SER A 508 -4.41 -19.81 0.62
CA SER A 508 -4.18 -20.11 -0.81
C SER A 508 -5.32 -20.90 -1.46
N THR A 509 -6.08 -21.69 -0.69
CA THR A 509 -7.29 -22.38 -1.20
C THR A 509 -8.51 -21.47 -1.21
N ASP A 510 -8.65 -20.56 -0.23
CA ASP A 510 -9.71 -19.55 -0.19
C ASP A 510 -9.55 -18.51 -1.32
N PHE A 511 -8.31 -18.10 -1.65
CA PHE A 511 -7.99 -17.10 -2.69
C PHE A 511 -6.83 -17.57 -3.62
N PRO A 512 -7.08 -18.52 -4.55
CA PRO A 512 -6.02 -19.16 -5.35
C PRO A 512 -5.37 -18.28 -6.43
N LYS A 513 -5.86 -17.04 -6.64
CA LYS A 513 -5.22 -16.04 -7.50
C LYS A 513 -4.31 -15.05 -6.74
N ASN A 514 -4.31 -15.08 -5.41
CA ASN A 514 -3.50 -14.17 -4.60
C ASN A 514 -2.11 -14.79 -4.38
N ILE A 515 -1.06 -14.02 -4.64
CA ILE A 515 0.33 -14.50 -4.60
C ILE A 515 0.98 -14.35 -3.23
N GLU A 516 0.42 -13.47 -2.41
CA GLU A 516 0.97 -13.04 -1.13
C GLU A 516 1.12 -14.22 -0.16
N PRO A 517 0.17 -15.19 -0.04
CA PRO A 517 0.39 -16.40 0.75
C PRO A 517 1.56 -17.25 0.27
N LEU A 518 1.76 -17.40 -1.04
CA LEU A 518 2.87 -18.16 -1.62
C LEU A 518 4.23 -17.50 -1.34
N ALA A 519 4.29 -16.17 -1.42
CA ALA A 519 5.49 -15.40 -1.08
C ALA A 519 5.83 -15.50 0.43
N TYR A 520 4.83 -15.48 1.32
CA TYR A 520 5.03 -15.73 2.75
C TYR A 520 5.53 -17.17 3.03
N GLN A 521 4.94 -18.19 2.40
CA GLN A 521 5.40 -19.59 2.52
C GLN A 521 6.85 -19.76 2.02
N ALA A 522 7.18 -19.14 0.88
CA ALA A 522 8.51 -19.15 0.31
C ALA A 522 9.53 -18.53 1.28
N SER A 523 9.26 -17.35 1.83
CA SER A 523 10.12 -16.73 2.85
C SER A 523 10.32 -17.65 4.06
N ILE A 524 9.26 -18.24 4.62
CA ILE A 524 9.36 -19.20 5.74
C ILE A 524 10.27 -20.38 5.37
N HIS A 525 10.14 -20.95 4.17
CA HIS A 525 11.00 -22.03 3.70
C HIS A 525 12.46 -21.59 3.47
N LEU A 526 12.76 -20.39 2.97
CA LEU A 526 14.14 -19.90 2.90
C LEU A 526 14.75 -19.76 4.30
N GLN A 527 14.00 -19.21 5.26
CA GLN A 527 14.51 -19.04 6.63
C GLN A 527 14.67 -20.38 7.37
N GLN A 528 13.81 -21.37 7.10
CA GLN A 528 14.02 -22.77 7.52
C GLN A 528 15.26 -23.38 6.85
N ALA A 529 15.48 -23.14 5.55
CA ALA A 529 16.62 -23.64 4.81
C ALA A 529 17.95 -23.10 5.33
N ARG A 530 18.02 -21.79 5.64
CA ARG A 530 19.18 -21.15 6.30
C ARG A 530 19.45 -21.76 7.67
N LYS A 531 18.44 -21.82 8.55
CA LYS A 531 18.56 -22.40 9.91
C LYS A 531 18.96 -23.89 9.95
N THR A 532 18.82 -24.62 8.86
CA THR A 532 19.14 -26.07 8.78
C THR A 532 20.21 -26.40 7.74
N SER A 533 20.82 -25.39 7.11
CA SER A 533 21.72 -25.49 5.94
C SER A 533 21.20 -26.38 4.80
N ASN A 534 19.88 -26.57 4.70
CA ASN A 534 19.26 -27.60 3.85
C ASN A 534 18.74 -27.03 2.53
N LYS A 535 19.57 -27.10 1.48
CA LYS A 535 19.23 -26.64 0.12
C LYS A 535 17.95 -27.26 -0.46
N LYS A 536 17.53 -28.47 -0.02
CA LYS A 536 16.26 -29.08 -0.48
C LYS A 536 15.01 -28.32 0.01
N VAL A 537 15.12 -27.56 1.10
CA VAL A 537 14.03 -26.69 1.58
C VAL A 537 14.00 -25.38 0.80
N ALA A 538 15.15 -24.86 0.37
CA ALA A 538 15.22 -23.68 -0.49
C ALA A 538 14.65 -23.93 -1.91
N GLU A 539 14.85 -25.12 -2.49
CA GLU A 539 14.17 -25.48 -3.76
C GLU A 539 12.62 -25.49 -3.61
N LYS A 540 12.06 -25.75 -2.41
CA LYS A 540 10.60 -25.54 -2.17
C LYS A 540 10.22 -24.05 -2.24
N SER A 541 11.03 -23.17 -1.66
CA SER A 541 10.83 -21.72 -1.74
C SER A 541 10.84 -21.25 -3.20
N LYS A 542 11.73 -21.80 -4.03
CA LYS A 542 11.76 -21.52 -5.47
C LYS A 542 10.45 -21.95 -6.14
N ILE A 543 10.00 -23.19 -5.95
CA ILE A 543 8.77 -23.72 -6.58
C ILE A 543 7.53 -22.88 -6.22
N LEU A 544 7.45 -22.37 -5.00
CA LEU A 544 6.37 -21.47 -4.57
C LEU A 544 6.43 -20.10 -5.25
N LEU A 545 7.63 -19.56 -5.47
CA LEU A 545 7.83 -18.31 -6.23
C LEU A 545 7.59 -18.50 -7.73
N ASP A 546 8.00 -19.63 -8.32
CA ASP A 546 7.66 -20.00 -9.71
C ASP A 546 6.13 -20.04 -9.90
N LYS A 547 5.40 -20.63 -8.95
CA LYS A 547 3.93 -20.61 -8.93
C LYS A 547 3.37 -19.19 -8.76
N ALA A 548 3.93 -18.36 -7.87
CA ALA A 548 3.52 -16.97 -7.70
C ALA A 548 3.72 -16.13 -8.98
N ILE A 549 4.87 -16.28 -9.66
CA ILE A 549 5.19 -15.60 -10.93
C ILE A 549 4.20 -16.03 -12.03
N SER A 550 3.79 -17.32 -12.06
CA SER A 550 2.77 -17.80 -13.01
C SER A 550 1.35 -17.22 -12.80
N LEU A 551 1.09 -16.62 -11.63
CA LEU A 551 -0.18 -15.96 -11.29
C LEU A 551 -0.12 -14.43 -11.46
N ARG A 552 1.03 -13.80 -11.19
CA ARG A 552 1.27 -12.37 -11.38
C ARG A 552 2.71 -12.13 -11.83
N ASP A 553 2.96 -12.15 -13.14
CA ASP A 553 4.28 -11.94 -13.72
C ASP A 553 4.72 -10.46 -13.70
N THR A 554 3.82 -9.51 -13.40
CA THR A 554 4.12 -8.07 -13.39
C THR A 554 4.81 -7.58 -12.11
N ASP A 555 4.99 -8.42 -11.09
CA ASP A 555 5.49 -8.02 -9.77
C ASP A 555 7.02 -8.19 -9.66
N SER A 556 7.75 -7.09 -9.53
CA SER A 556 9.22 -7.08 -9.41
C SER A 556 9.73 -7.76 -8.14
N ASP A 557 9.00 -7.64 -7.02
CA ASP A 557 9.39 -8.21 -5.74
C ASP A 557 9.56 -9.75 -5.85
N LEU A 558 8.72 -10.42 -6.67
CA LEU A 558 8.78 -11.88 -6.87
C LEU A 558 10.07 -12.36 -7.53
N TYR A 559 10.51 -11.67 -8.59
CA TYR A 559 11.75 -12.02 -9.27
C TYR A 559 12.96 -11.73 -8.39
N TYR A 560 12.93 -10.61 -7.65
CA TYR A 560 13.96 -10.31 -6.65
C TYR A 560 14.07 -11.41 -5.58
N PHE A 561 12.94 -11.85 -5.03
CA PHE A 561 12.91 -12.95 -4.06
C PHE A 561 13.36 -14.29 -4.67
N ARG A 562 13.05 -14.58 -5.94
CA ARG A 562 13.51 -15.81 -6.61
C ARG A 562 15.02 -15.77 -6.85
N GLY A 563 15.56 -14.63 -7.26
CA GLY A 563 17.00 -14.37 -7.35
C GLY A 563 17.71 -14.63 -6.02
N LEU A 564 17.19 -14.11 -4.90
CA LEU A 564 17.77 -14.36 -3.57
C LEU A 564 17.78 -15.86 -3.18
N VAL A 565 16.73 -16.61 -3.55
CA VAL A 565 16.68 -18.07 -3.34
C VAL A 565 17.70 -18.80 -4.23
N MET A 566 17.86 -18.40 -5.51
CA MET A 566 18.87 -18.96 -6.41
C MET A 566 20.30 -18.65 -5.94
N TYR A 567 20.54 -17.45 -5.43
CA TYR A 567 21.80 -17.04 -4.79
C TYR A 567 22.13 -17.94 -3.58
N TYR A 568 21.18 -18.16 -2.66
CA TYR A 568 21.36 -19.10 -1.54
C TYR A 568 21.57 -20.56 -1.98
N LEU A 569 20.95 -20.99 -3.08
CA LEU A 569 21.20 -22.31 -3.66
C LEU A 569 22.63 -22.44 -4.24
N GLY A 570 23.36 -21.34 -4.42
CA GLY A 570 24.69 -21.31 -5.03
C GLY A 570 24.64 -21.26 -6.55
N LYS A 571 23.62 -20.61 -7.12
CA LYS A 571 23.36 -20.51 -8.57
C LYS A 571 23.36 -19.04 -9.03
N PRO A 572 24.47 -18.28 -8.88
CA PRO A 572 24.49 -16.85 -9.24
C PRO A 572 24.19 -16.60 -10.72
N ILE A 573 24.58 -17.51 -11.62
CA ILE A 573 24.30 -17.42 -13.07
C ILE A 573 22.79 -17.54 -13.36
N GLU A 574 22.07 -18.45 -12.69
CA GLU A 574 20.60 -18.55 -12.79
C GLU A 574 19.89 -17.35 -12.13
N SER A 575 20.56 -16.65 -11.21
CA SER A 575 20.01 -15.53 -10.45
C SER A 575 20.10 -14.16 -11.15
N ILE A 576 21.04 -13.98 -12.09
CA ILE A 576 21.24 -12.69 -12.78
C ILE A 576 20.01 -12.26 -13.62
N PRO A 577 19.39 -13.15 -14.44
CA PRO A 577 18.20 -12.80 -15.21
C PRO A 577 16.99 -12.44 -14.33
N ASP A 578 16.89 -13.02 -13.13
CA ASP A 578 15.84 -12.67 -12.16
C ASP A 578 16.01 -11.24 -11.64
N TYR A 579 17.24 -10.81 -11.37
CA TYR A 579 17.48 -9.42 -10.97
C TYR A 579 17.34 -8.43 -12.13
N GLU A 580 17.68 -8.82 -13.36
CA GLU A 580 17.40 -8.03 -14.57
C GLU A 580 15.89 -7.79 -14.73
N ILE A 581 15.07 -8.85 -14.66
CA ILE A 581 13.61 -8.73 -14.72
C ILE A 581 13.04 -7.95 -13.52
N ALA A 582 13.63 -8.10 -12.33
CA ALA A 582 13.22 -7.33 -11.15
C ALA A 582 13.54 -5.84 -11.24
N ILE A 583 14.61 -5.46 -11.96
CA ILE A 583 14.94 -4.06 -12.27
C ILE A 583 13.97 -3.51 -13.33
N ASP A 584 13.78 -4.23 -14.44
CA ASP A 584 12.91 -3.81 -15.55
C ASP A 584 11.43 -3.67 -15.16
N LYS A 585 10.96 -4.41 -14.14
CA LYS A 585 9.56 -4.40 -13.66
C LYS A 585 9.33 -3.56 -12.39
N ALA A 586 10.34 -2.87 -11.87
CA ALA A 586 10.17 -2.04 -10.67
C ALA A 586 9.48 -0.70 -10.99
N GLU A 587 8.58 -0.24 -10.11
CA GLU A 587 7.96 1.10 -10.23
C GLU A 587 9.00 2.22 -9.97
N ASP A 588 9.96 1.96 -9.09
CA ASP A 588 11.09 2.82 -8.73
C ASP A 588 12.41 2.01 -8.75
N ASN A 589 13.53 2.67 -9.07
CA ASN A 589 14.86 2.01 -9.08
C ASN A 589 15.32 1.62 -7.67
N MET A 590 15.24 0.33 -7.33
CA MET A 590 15.59 -0.18 -6.00
C MET A 590 17.10 -0.49 -5.87
N PRO A 591 17.85 0.16 -4.95
CA PRO A 591 19.30 -0.06 -4.80
C PRO A 591 19.67 -1.49 -4.39
N VAL A 592 18.76 -2.19 -3.71
CA VAL A 592 18.92 -3.61 -3.32
C VAL A 592 18.96 -4.57 -4.52
N HIS A 593 18.30 -4.25 -5.64
CA HIS A 593 18.34 -5.12 -6.83
C HIS A 593 19.74 -5.08 -7.47
N PHE A 594 20.31 -3.87 -7.63
CA PHE A 594 21.66 -3.68 -8.16
C PHE A 594 22.73 -4.27 -7.23
N LEU A 595 22.59 -4.13 -5.90
CA LEU A 595 23.51 -4.78 -4.96
C LEU A 595 23.52 -6.32 -5.11
N SER A 596 22.33 -6.94 -5.15
CA SER A 596 22.22 -8.39 -5.28
C SER A 596 22.72 -8.91 -6.65
N ARG A 597 22.49 -8.17 -7.74
CA ARG A 597 23.02 -8.53 -9.07
C ARG A 597 24.54 -8.34 -9.17
N GLY A 598 25.07 -7.24 -8.65
CA GLY A 598 26.51 -6.97 -8.58
C GLY A 598 27.28 -8.06 -7.84
N LEU A 599 26.70 -8.64 -6.78
CA LEU A 599 27.28 -9.78 -6.06
C LEU A 599 27.25 -11.10 -6.85
N CYS A 600 26.21 -11.35 -7.65
CA CYS A 600 26.21 -12.48 -8.57
C CYS A 600 27.30 -12.32 -9.65
N TYR A 601 27.47 -11.11 -10.22
CA TYR A 601 28.59 -10.83 -11.12
C TYR A 601 29.95 -11.05 -10.42
N ALA A 602 30.10 -10.57 -9.18
CA ALA A 602 31.33 -10.73 -8.40
C ALA A 602 31.65 -12.21 -8.10
N GLN A 603 30.65 -13.04 -7.76
CA GLN A 603 30.82 -14.50 -7.62
C GLN A 603 31.26 -15.19 -8.93
N VAL A 604 30.79 -14.69 -10.08
CA VAL A 604 31.14 -15.18 -11.43
C VAL A 604 32.46 -14.54 -11.94
N LYS A 605 33.16 -13.77 -11.08
CA LYS A 605 34.41 -13.03 -11.37
C LYS A 605 34.29 -11.93 -12.44
N LEU A 606 33.06 -11.47 -12.72
CA LEU A 606 32.73 -10.33 -13.57
C LEU A 606 32.79 -9.03 -12.75
N TYR A 607 34.01 -8.69 -12.30
CA TYR A 607 34.22 -7.61 -11.33
C TYR A 607 33.93 -6.20 -11.90
N LYS A 608 34.04 -6.00 -13.22
CA LYS A 608 33.81 -4.67 -13.85
C LYS A 608 32.31 -4.36 -13.92
N GLU A 609 31.51 -5.39 -14.16
CA GLU A 609 30.06 -5.39 -14.16
C GLU A 609 29.54 -5.20 -12.73
N ALA A 610 30.14 -5.89 -11.75
CA ALA A 610 29.87 -5.68 -10.33
C ALA A 610 30.15 -4.23 -9.87
N VAL A 611 31.29 -3.65 -10.24
CA VAL A 611 31.62 -2.24 -9.91
C VAL A 611 30.62 -1.24 -10.50
N GLN A 612 30.06 -1.51 -11.69
CA GLN A 612 29.00 -0.68 -12.27
C GLN A 612 27.70 -0.77 -11.45
N ASP A 613 27.24 -1.97 -11.13
CA ASP A 613 26.03 -2.17 -10.34
C ASP A 613 26.12 -1.59 -8.93
N PHE A 614 27.25 -1.79 -8.24
CA PHE A 614 27.47 -1.16 -6.93
C PHE A 614 27.54 0.37 -7.04
N SER A 615 28.07 0.92 -8.13
CA SER A 615 28.05 2.36 -8.39
C SER A 615 26.63 2.90 -8.60
N ILE A 616 25.74 2.14 -9.24
CA ILE A 616 24.31 2.49 -9.38
C ILE A 616 23.61 2.41 -8.03
N ALA A 617 23.88 1.36 -7.22
CA ALA A 617 23.35 1.25 -5.87
C ALA A 617 23.74 2.44 -4.97
N ILE A 618 24.99 2.92 -5.09
CA ILE A 618 25.49 4.12 -4.39
C ILE A 618 24.84 5.41 -4.93
N GLN A 619 24.59 5.53 -6.24
CA GLN A 619 23.88 6.69 -6.81
C GLN A 619 22.41 6.78 -6.37
N LEU A 620 21.77 5.63 -6.13
CA LEU A 620 20.41 5.53 -5.61
C LEU A 620 20.34 5.72 -4.08
N LYS A 621 21.41 5.38 -3.36
CA LYS A 621 21.53 5.52 -1.90
C LYS A 621 22.98 5.89 -1.52
N GLU A 622 23.24 7.17 -1.28
CA GLU A 622 24.60 7.67 -1.00
C GLU A 622 25.19 7.16 0.34
N ASP A 623 24.35 6.78 1.32
CA ASP A 623 24.77 6.21 2.60
C ASP A 623 24.88 4.68 2.60
N TYR A 624 24.94 4.03 1.43
CA TYR A 624 24.95 2.57 1.32
C TYR A 624 26.35 1.96 1.56
N ALA A 625 26.77 1.92 2.82
CA ALA A 625 28.07 1.39 3.26
C ALA A 625 28.41 -0.01 2.70
N GLU A 626 27.42 -0.90 2.61
CA GLU A 626 27.57 -2.25 2.03
C GLU A 626 27.96 -2.21 0.54
N ALA A 627 27.40 -1.27 -0.24
CA ALA A 627 27.75 -1.12 -1.64
C ALA A 627 29.18 -0.58 -1.82
N TYR A 628 29.64 0.32 -0.94
CA TYR A 628 31.05 0.75 -0.88
C TYR A 628 31.99 -0.41 -0.54
N TYR A 629 31.63 -1.28 0.42
CA TYR A 629 32.43 -2.45 0.76
C TYR A 629 32.65 -3.38 -0.44
N TYR A 630 31.57 -3.82 -1.10
CA TYR A 630 31.69 -4.74 -2.21
C TYR A 630 32.30 -4.09 -3.47
N ARG A 631 32.06 -2.80 -3.71
CA ARG A 631 32.76 -2.05 -4.77
C ARG A 631 34.25 -1.94 -4.49
N GLY A 632 34.65 -1.64 -3.25
CA GLY A 632 36.06 -1.58 -2.84
C GLY A 632 36.76 -2.93 -2.97
N ARG A 633 36.08 -4.06 -2.71
CA ARG A 633 36.59 -5.41 -2.97
C ARG A 633 36.80 -5.67 -4.46
N CYS A 634 35.79 -5.40 -5.29
CA CYS A 634 35.91 -5.59 -6.74
C CYS A 634 36.92 -4.64 -7.40
N ALA A 635 37.06 -3.40 -6.92
CA ALA A 635 38.04 -2.43 -7.38
C ALA A 635 39.48 -2.92 -7.15
N TYR A 636 39.77 -3.48 -5.97
CA TYR A 636 41.07 -4.11 -5.70
C TYR A 636 41.33 -5.32 -6.62
N LEU A 637 40.30 -6.14 -6.88
CA LEU A 637 40.39 -7.30 -7.79
C LEU A 637 40.51 -6.95 -9.29
N ILE A 638 40.51 -5.66 -9.63
CA ILE A 638 40.85 -5.15 -10.98
C ILE A 638 42.06 -4.20 -10.95
N ASP A 639 42.90 -4.31 -9.91
CA ASP A 639 44.09 -3.51 -9.61
C ASP A 639 43.84 -2.00 -9.34
N ASP A 640 42.59 -1.55 -9.24
CA ASP A 640 42.23 -0.18 -8.84
C ASP A 640 42.25 -0.03 -7.30
N THR A 641 43.45 -0.11 -6.75
CA THR A 641 43.75 0.10 -5.32
C THR A 641 43.37 1.51 -4.84
N GLN A 642 43.38 2.51 -5.72
CA GLN A 642 43.07 3.90 -5.37
C GLN A 642 41.57 4.15 -5.18
N SER A 643 40.72 3.64 -6.07
CA SER A 643 39.26 3.69 -5.89
C SER A 643 38.83 2.79 -4.74
N ALA A 644 39.46 1.61 -4.58
CA ALA A 644 39.24 0.74 -3.44
C ALA A 644 39.41 1.50 -2.12
N PHE A 645 40.58 2.11 -1.88
CA PHE A 645 40.87 2.85 -0.65
C PHE A 645 39.88 3.99 -0.37
N GLN A 646 39.45 4.74 -1.39
CA GLN A 646 38.43 5.79 -1.26
C GLN A 646 37.08 5.23 -0.81
N ASP A 647 36.68 4.05 -1.30
CA ASP A 647 35.43 3.41 -0.91
C ASP A 647 35.45 2.94 0.56
N TYR A 648 36.58 2.41 1.07
CA TYR A 648 36.70 2.10 2.50
C TYR A 648 36.67 3.36 3.36
N GLN A 649 37.27 4.47 2.93
CA GLN A 649 37.16 5.76 3.64
C GLN A 649 35.70 6.27 3.67
N LYS A 650 34.96 6.13 2.57
CA LYS A 650 33.52 6.46 2.52
C LYS A 650 32.68 5.54 3.42
N MET A 651 32.92 4.23 3.38
CA MET A 651 32.27 3.25 4.26
C MET A 651 32.51 3.58 5.74
N ILE A 652 33.76 3.89 6.12
CA ILE A 652 34.14 4.36 7.48
C ILE A 652 33.39 5.64 7.84
N THR A 653 33.26 6.59 6.90
CA THR A 653 32.55 7.86 7.15
C THR A 653 31.06 7.65 7.43
N TYR A 654 30.39 6.73 6.72
CA TYR A 654 28.95 6.50 6.90
C TYR A 654 28.59 5.55 8.05
N LYS A 655 29.47 4.60 8.41
CA LYS A 655 29.26 3.62 9.50
C LYS A 655 30.45 3.58 10.48
N HIS A 656 30.86 4.73 10.99
CA HIS A 656 31.96 4.82 11.97
C HIS A 656 31.67 4.13 13.33
N GLU A 657 30.40 3.82 13.62
CA GLU A 657 29.96 3.11 14.84
C GLU A 657 29.99 1.57 14.70
N ASP A 658 30.28 1.04 13.51
CA ASP A 658 30.29 -0.39 13.21
C ASP A 658 31.74 -0.93 13.23
N PRO A 659 32.10 -1.89 14.12
CA PRO A 659 33.45 -2.42 14.17
C PRO A 659 33.81 -3.22 12.91
N MET A 660 32.85 -3.82 12.20
CA MET A 660 33.13 -4.66 11.03
C MET A 660 33.63 -3.84 9.84
N VAL A 661 33.16 -2.60 9.70
CA VAL A 661 33.65 -1.61 8.73
C VAL A 661 35.17 -1.40 8.86
N HIS A 662 35.70 -1.43 10.08
CA HIS A 662 37.12 -1.31 10.35
C HIS A 662 37.88 -2.63 10.16
N VAL A 663 37.25 -3.78 10.45
CA VAL A 663 37.80 -5.11 10.10
C VAL A 663 37.95 -5.27 8.60
N TYR A 664 36.94 -4.88 7.81
CA TYR A 664 36.98 -4.94 6.34
C TYR A 664 38.09 -4.07 5.73
N ALA A 665 38.30 -2.86 6.25
CA ALA A 665 39.42 -2.01 5.85
C ALA A 665 40.78 -2.63 6.24
N GLY A 666 40.88 -3.17 7.46
CA GLY A 666 42.09 -3.86 7.94
C GLY A 666 42.44 -5.08 7.09
N ASN A 667 41.44 -5.91 6.75
CA ASN A 667 41.60 -7.10 5.91
C ASN A 667 42.21 -6.75 4.53
N LEU A 668 41.79 -5.63 3.90
CA LEU A 668 42.40 -5.18 2.64
C LEU A 668 43.80 -4.57 2.85
N LEU A 669 44.05 -3.88 3.96
CA LEU A 669 45.37 -3.35 4.28
C LEU A 669 46.41 -4.47 4.49
N ILE A 670 46.02 -5.66 4.98
CA ILE A 670 46.91 -6.85 4.97
C ILE A 670 47.25 -7.24 3.53
N LEU A 671 46.25 -7.35 2.65
CA LEU A 671 46.43 -7.74 1.24
C LEU A 671 47.33 -6.76 0.48
N ALA A 672 47.23 -5.46 0.76
CA ALA A 672 48.09 -4.42 0.23
C ALA A 672 49.47 -4.32 0.93
N GLY A 673 49.84 -5.28 1.79
CA GLY A 673 51.12 -5.31 2.51
C GLY A 673 51.28 -4.28 3.65
N SER A 674 50.26 -3.46 3.91
CA SER A 674 50.26 -2.36 4.88
C SER A 674 49.92 -2.83 6.30
N VAL A 675 50.68 -3.81 6.81
CA VAL A 675 50.44 -4.53 8.08
C VAL A 675 50.35 -3.60 9.29
N GLU A 676 51.11 -2.49 9.31
CA GLU A 676 51.02 -1.47 10.36
C GLU A 676 49.62 -0.82 10.43
N ASP A 677 49.08 -0.40 9.29
CA ASP A 677 47.80 0.30 9.23
C ASP A 677 46.62 -0.65 9.35
N ALA A 678 46.77 -1.91 8.90
CA ALA A 678 45.86 -2.99 9.25
C ALA A 678 45.76 -3.17 10.78
N SER A 679 46.92 -3.21 11.47
CA SER A 679 46.97 -3.32 12.95
C SER A 679 46.24 -2.15 13.64
N LYS A 680 46.36 -0.93 13.10
CA LYS A 680 45.63 0.26 13.57
C LYS A 680 44.13 0.14 13.30
N ALA A 681 43.72 -0.32 12.11
CA ALA A 681 42.31 -0.53 11.76
C ALA A 681 41.62 -1.53 12.71
N PHE A 682 42.22 -2.70 12.97
CA PHE A 682 41.68 -3.67 13.93
C PHE A 682 41.71 -3.16 15.38
N THR A 683 42.66 -2.29 15.74
CA THR A 683 42.69 -1.62 17.05
C THR A 683 41.51 -0.66 17.20
N ASN A 684 41.23 0.13 16.16
CA ASN A 684 40.07 1.01 16.15
C ASN A 684 38.76 0.20 16.20
N ALA A 685 38.65 -0.91 15.45
CA ALA A 685 37.51 -1.84 15.52
C ALA A 685 37.24 -2.30 16.96
N ASN A 686 38.27 -2.85 17.61
CA ASN A 686 38.18 -3.32 19.00
C ASN A 686 37.92 -2.19 20.03
N SER A 687 38.24 -0.94 19.71
CA SER A 687 37.94 0.23 20.55
C SER A 687 36.47 0.68 20.48
N ILE A 688 35.79 0.38 19.37
CA ILE A 688 34.35 0.62 19.18
C ILE A 688 33.56 -0.49 19.87
N SER A 689 33.85 -1.74 19.50
CA SER A 689 33.30 -2.94 20.13
C SER A 689 34.26 -4.11 19.87
N PRO A 690 34.79 -4.78 20.90
CA PRO A 690 35.69 -5.92 20.72
C PRO A 690 35.06 -7.04 19.87
N THR A 691 35.77 -7.50 18.82
CA THR A 691 35.31 -8.62 17.99
C THR A 691 36.38 -9.71 17.85
N VAL A 692 35.91 -10.95 17.75
CA VAL A 692 36.76 -12.15 17.58
C VAL A 692 37.59 -12.03 16.30
N GLU A 693 37.01 -11.51 15.20
CA GLU A 693 37.74 -11.34 13.95
C GLU A 693 38.80 -10.24 14.05
N ALA A 694 38.48 -9.08 14.63
CA ALA A 694 39.46 -8.00 14.81
C ALA A 694 40.67 -8.46 15.66
N PHE A 695 40.44 -9.20 16.75
CA PHE A 695 41.54 -9.77 17.53
C PHE A 695 42.34 -10.82 16.75
N VAL A 696 41.71 -11.77 16.06
CA VAL A 696 42.43 -12.82 15.31
C VAL A 696 43.24 -12.24 14.14
N GLN A 697 42.70 -11.26 13.41
CA GLN A 697 43.42 -10.61 12.32
C GLN A 697 44.54 -9.69 12.84
N ARG A 698 44.36 -9.03 13.99
CA ARG A 698 45.45 -8.25 14.63
C ARG A 698 46.55 -9.14 15.21
N ALA A 699 46.20 -10.28 15.82
CA ALA A 699 47.17 -11.31 16.22
C ALA A 699 47.98 -11.82 15.02
N LYS A 700 47.33 -12.02 13.87
CA LYS A 700 48.01 -12.32 12.60
C LYS A 700 48.96 -11.20 12.18
N CYS A 701 48.55 -9.93 12.24
CA CYS A 701 49.46 -8.80 11.96
C CYS A 701 50.66 -8.75 12.92
N TYR A 702 50.48 -9.05 14.21
CA TYR A 702 51.58 -9.11 15.17
C TYR A 702 52.55 -10.27 14.88
N LEU A 703 52.05 -11.45 14.50
CA LEU A 703 52.89 -12.58 14.09
C LEU A 703 53.70 -12.30 12.81
N ILE A 704 53.14 -11.60 11.82
CA ILE A 704 53.89 -11.14 10.63
C ILE A 704 55.06 -10.20 11.03
N ARG A 705 54.93 -9.51 12.17
CA ARG A 705 55.96 -8.62 12.75
C ARG A 705 56.83 -9.30 13.82
N GLU A 706 56.78 -10.63 13.92
CA GLU A 706 57.42 -11.45 14.96
C GLU A 706 57.07 -11.07 16.42
N ASN A 707 56.00 -10.31 16.66
CA ASN A 707 55.65 -9.81 17.99
C ASN A 707 54.73 -10.78 18.74
N ILE A 708 55.36 -11.73 19.44
CA ILE A 708 54.72 -12.96 19.96
C ILE A 708 53.74 -12.70 21.11
N ASP A 709 54.09 -11.84 22.06
CA ASP A 709 53.33 -11.69 23.31
C ASP A 709 52.01 -10.94 23.10
N GLU A 710 52.00 -9.87 22.30
CA GLU A 710 50.77 -9.19 21.89
C GLU A 710 49.88 -10.07 21.00
N ALA A 711 50.44 -10.88 20.10
CA ALA A 711 49.68 -11.85 19.31
C ALA A 711 48.94 -12.86 20.20
N LYS A 712 49.63 -13.37 21.23
CA LYS A 712 49.05 -14.27 22.22
C LYS A 712 48.00 -13.56 23.09
N GLY A 713 48.25 -12.33 23.52
CA GLY A 713 47.28 -11.53 24.27
C GLY A 713 45.98 -11.30 23.50
N ASP A 714 46.05 -11.04 22.20
CA ASP A 714 44.87 -10.93 21.34
C ASP A 714 44.13 -12.26 21.14
N LEU A 715 44.83 -13.39 21.06
CA LEU A 715 44.19 -14.70 21.04
C LEU A 715 43.49 -15.03 22.37
N ASP A 716 44.16 -14.83 23.52
CA ASP A 716 43.54 -15.00 24.84
C ASP A 716 42.30 -14.06 24.99
N ASN A 717 42.34 -12.82 24.47
CA ASN A 717 41.17 -11.92 24.39
C ASN A 717 40.04 -12.45 23.47
N ALA A 718 40.38 -12.96 22.28
CA ALA A 718 39.40 -13.55 21.36
C ALA A 718 38.70 -14.78 21.98
N TYR A 719 39.43 -15.60 22.73
CA TYR A 719 38.90 -16.75 23.44
C TYR A 719 38.00 -16.34 24.61
N ILE A 720 38.30 -15.25 25.33
CA ILE A 720 37.41 -14.68 26.36
C ILE A 720 36.06 -14.25 25.77
N LEU A 721 36.02 -13.79 24.51
CA LEU A 721 34.75 -13.43 23.83
C LEU A 721 33.95 -14.64 23.33
N ALA A 722 34.60 -15.67 22.79
CA ALA A 722 33.93 -16.74 22.04
C ALA A 722 33.91 -18.11 22.74
N ASN A 723 34.92 -18.43 23.55
CA ASN A 723 35.14 -19.73 24.17
C ASN A 723 35.05 -20.91 23.19
N THR A 724 35.71 -20.79 22.02
CA THR A 724 35.70 -21.79 20.95
C THR A 724 37.01 -22.58 20.88
N LYS A 725 36.91 -23.87 20.52
CA LYS A 725 38.03 -24.83 20.54
C LYS A 725 39.13 -24.56 19.50
N ASP A 726 38.80 -23.87 18.41
CA ASP A 726 39.75 -23.42 17.39
C ASP A 726 40.72 -22.38 17.96
N LEU A 727 40.22 -21.44 18.77
CA LEU A 727 41.04 -20.47 19.49
C LEU A 727 41.81 -21.14 20.64
N GLU A 728 41.19 -22.06 21.37
CA GLU A 728 41.88 -22.87 22.40
C GLU A 728 43.09 -23.62 21.81
N PHE A 729 42.92 -24.22 20.63
CA PHE A 729 43.97 -24.90 19.86
C PHE A 729 45.09 -23.95 19.43
N ASP A 730 44.77 -22.79 18.82
CA ASP A 730 45.78 -21.78 18.47
C ASP A 730 46.58 -21.31 19.70
N ILE A 731 45.89 -21.10 20.82
CA ILE A 731 46.46 -20.64 22.08
C ILE A 731 47.39 -21.69 22.71
N GLU A 732 47.00 -22.97 22.74
CA GLU A 732 47.85 -24.05 23.22
C GLU A 732 49.06 -24.28 22.30
N MET A 733 48.87 -24.23 20.98
CA MET A 733 49.97 -24.29 20.00
C MET A 733 51.00 -23.18 20.22
N MET A 734 50.54 -21.93 20.36
CA MET A 734 51.38 -20.78 20.72
C MET A 734 52.13 -21.05 22.03
N LYS A 735 51.44 -21.51 23.08
CA LYS A 735 52.05 -21.80 24.40
C LYS A 735 53.11 -22.91 24.32
N ILE A 736 52.94 -23.94 23.49
CA ILE A 736 53.92 -25.03 23.32
C ILE A 736 55.15 -24.57 22.52
N VAL A 737 54.95 -23.94 21.35
CA VAL A 737 56.04 -23.53 20.45
C VAL A 737 56.94 -22.48 21.11
N THR A 738 56.33 -21.47 21.75
CA THR A 738 57.07 -20.32 22.31
C THR A 738 57.78 -20.59 23.64
N SER A 739 57.38 -21.65 24.36
CA SER A 739 57.90 -21.98 25.70
C SER A 739 59.44 -22.09 25.75
N PRO A 740 60.08 -21.80 26.90
CA PRO A 740 61.54 -21.89 27.05
C PRO A 740 62.05 -23.34 27.01
N VAL A 741 63.22 -23.53 26.44
CA VAL A 741 63.95 -24.82 26.39
C VAL A 741 65.01 -24.77 27.49
N ASP A 742 65.09 -25.80 28.33
CA ASP A 742 66.26 -25.97 29.20
C ASP A 742 67.33 -26.75 28.42
N ASN A 743 68.44 -26.09 28.10
CA ASN A 743 69.54 -26.70 27.35
C ASN A 743 70.32 -27.75 28.17
N ASN A 744 70.15 -27.79 29.49
CA ASN A 744 70.76 -28.82 30.34
C ASN A 744 70.01 -30.15 30.31
N ASP A 745 68.70 -30.15 30.00
CA ASP A 745 67.88 -31.34 29.80
C ASP A 745 67.00 -31.22 28.54
N LEU A 746 67.69 -30.95 27.42
CA LEU A 746 67.08 -30.75 26.11
C LEU A 746 66.17 -31.93 25.70
N ARG A 747 66.56 -33.17 26.02
CA ARG A 747 65.80 -34.36 25.58
C ARG A 747 64.47 -34.50 26.32
N ASN A 748 64.43 -34.36 27.64
CA ASN A 748 63.16 -34.44 28.37
C ASN A 748 62.29 -33.22 28.10
N GLY A 749 62.89 -32.03 27.95
CA GLY A 749 62.18 -30.81 27.53
C GLY A 749 61.48 -30.97 26.18
N VAL A 750 62.16 -31.53 25.18
CA VAL A 750 61.59 -31.83 23.85
C VAL A 750 60.53 -32.92 23.92
N MET A 751 60.78 -34.04 24.62
CA MET A 751 59.81 -35.13 24.77
C MET A 751 58.50 -34.68 25.44
N LYS A 752 58.58 -33.73 26.40
CA LYS A 752 57.40 -33.11 27.01
C LYS A 752 56.55 -32.38 25.97
N ARG A 753 57.16 -31.56 25.11
CA ARG A 753 56.44 -30.85 24.02
C ARG A 753 55.83 -31.81 23.01
N LEU A 754 56.56 -32.84 22.58
CA LEU A 754 56.06 -33.89 21.70
C LEU A 754 54.81 -34.57 22.28
N SER A 755 54.76 -34.78 23.61
CA SER A 755 53.57 -35.33 24.29
C SER A 755 52.38 -34.35 24.33
N GLN A 756 52.63 -33.03 24.36
CA GLN A 756 51.58 -32.01 24.32
C GLN A 756 51.01 -31.85 22.90
N LEU A 757 51.87 -31.73 21.88
CA LEU A 757 51.46 -31.71 20.47
C LEU A 757 50.65 -32.96 20.09
N SER A 758 51.04 -34.13 20.61
CA SER A 758 50.32 -35.39 20.36
C SER A 758 48.96 -35.47 21.05
N LYS A 759 48.71 -34.67 22.11
CA LYS A 759 47.38 -34.53 22.74
C LYS A 759 46.48 -33.59 21.97
N LEU A 760 47.00 -32.43 21.52
CA LEU A 760 46.25 -31.50 20.67
C LEU A 760 45.74 -32.18 19.39
N MET A 761 46.58 -33.02 18.78
CA MET A 761 46.24 -33.80 17.58
C MET A 761 45.06 -34.77 17.79
N GLN A 762 44.70 -35.13 19.03
CA GLN A 762 43.56 -36.00 19.36
C GLN A 762 42.23 -35.24 19.49
N LEU A 763 42.23 -33.89 19.47
CA LEU A 763 41.01 -33.10 19.61
C LEU A 763 40.15 -33.09 18.33
N HIS A 764 40.72 -33.47 17.18
CA HIS A 764 40.08 -33.43 15.86
C HIS A 764 39.49 -32.05 15.49
N THR A 765 40.14 -30.98 15.96
CA THR A 765 39.83 -29.57 15.68
C THR A 765 41.09 -28.86 15.20
N GLU A 766 40.97 -27.99 14.21
CA GLU A 766 42.05 -27.11 13.75
C GLU A 766 41.81 -25.67 14.25
N GLY A 767 42.86 -24.86 14.28
CA GLY A 767 42.82 -23.45 14.67
C GLY A 767 42.64 -22.50 13.48
N LYS A 768 42.56 -21.20 13.77
CA LYS A 768 42.46 -20.11 12.77
C LYS A 768 43.83 -19.62 12.28
N ILE A 769 44.91 -20.07 12.93
CA ILE A 769 46.31 -19.83 12.58
C ILE A 769 47.06 -21.16 12.40
N PHE A 770 46.82 -22.14 13.28
CA PHE A 770 47.49 -23.44 13.26
C PHE A 770 46.61 -24.55 12.69
N LEU A 771 47.12 -25.26 11.68
CA LEU A 771 46.50 -26.43 11.05
C LEU A 771 47.24 -27.72 11.48
N THR A 772 46.65 -28.88 11.21
CA THR A 772 47.23 -30.20 11.54
C THR A 772 48.61 -30.40 10.91
N LYS A 773 48.84 -29.87 9.69
CA LYS A 773 50.17 -29.91 9.05
C LYS A 773 51.27 -29.24 9.89
N HIS A 774 50.93 -28.19 10.66
CA HIS A 774 51.90 -27.50 11.53
C HIS A 774 52.27 -28.33 12.77
N ILE A 775 51.34 -29.13 13.31
CA ILE A 775 51.66 -30.10 14.37
C ILE A 775 52.71 -31.09 13.87
N HIS A 776 52.53 -31.65 12.68
CA HIS A 776 53.49 -32.57 12.07
C HIS A 776 54.85 -31.90 11.77
N TRP A 777 54.86 -30.69 11.21
CA TRP A 777 56.08 -29.90 10.99
C TRP A 777 56.86 -29.68 12.30
N TYR A 778 56.20 -29.21 13.37
CA TYR A 778 56.86 -28.98 14.66
C TYR A 778 57.31 -30.26 15.36
N LYS A 779 56.53 -31.36 15.27
CA LYS A 779 56.98 -32.68 15.77
C LYS A 779 58.23 -33.16 15.03
N GLY A 780 58.27 -33.01 13.71
CA GLY A 780 59.44 -33.35 12.89
C GLY A 780 60.70 -32.57 13.30
N ALA A 781 60.58 -31.24 13.45
CA ALA A 781 61.69 -30.39 13.86
C ALA A 781 62.19 -30.71 15.28
N LEU A 782 61.27 -30.98 16.22
CA LEU A 782 61.59 -31.44 17.56
C LEU A 782 62.32 -32.80 17.57
N TYR A 783 61.88 -33.77 16.77
CA TYR A 783 62.61 -35.04 16.59
C TYR A 783 63.99 -34.84 15.94
N PHE A 784 64.13 -33.92 14.99
CA PHE A 784 65.42 -33.57 14.39
C PHE A 784 66.41 -33.06 15.45
N ILE A 785 65.97 -32.16 16.34
CA ILE A 785 66.79 -31.58 17.41
C ILE A 785 67.37 -32.69 18.31
N ILE A 786 66.57 -33.65 18.76
CA ILE A 786 67.02 -34.81 19.57
C ILE A 786 67.67 -35.96 18.75
N SER A 787 67.99 -35.72 17.48
CA SER A 787 68.65 -36.67 16.56
C SER A 787 67.86 -37.93 16.21
N GLU A 788 66.53 -37.94 16.37
CA GLU A 788 65.66 -39.06 16.01
C GLU A 788 65.19 -38.95 14.55
N TYR A 789 66.14 -38.82 13.61
CA TYR A 789 65.89 -38.45 12.22
C TYR A 789 64.89 -39.34 11.48
N GLN A 790 64.83 -40.64 11.79
CA GLN A 790 63.85 -41.54 11.16
C GLN A 790 62.40 -41.20 11.55
N LYS A 791 62.14 -40.75 12.79
CA LYS A 791 60.82 -40.23 13.19
C LYS A 791 60.54 -38.87 12.58
N ALA A 792 61.56 -38.00 12.52
CA ALA A 792 61.45 -36.69 11.88
C ALA A 792 61.01 -36.81 10.40
N LYS A 793 61.60 -37.75 9.63
CA LYS A 793 61.20 -38.02 8.23
C LYS A 793 59.75 -38.47 8.09
N VAL A 794 59.21 -39.24 9.04
CA VAL A 794 57.78 -39.66 9.02
C VAL A 794 56.86 -38.46 9.28
N GLU A 795 57.16 -37.64 10.28
CA GLU A 795 56.36 -36.45 10.61
C GLU A 795 56.42 -35.39 9.49
N PHE A 796 57.59 -35.14 8.89
CA PHE A 796 57.69 -34.19 7.77
C PHE A 796 56.95 -34.67 6.51
N LYS A 797 56.94 -35.98 6.22
CA LYS A 797 56.11 -36.52 5.13
C LYS A 797 54.63 -36.34 5.43
N ALA A 798 54.18 -36.71 6.63
CA ALA A 798 52.80 -36.49 7.05
C ALA A 798 52.34 -35.02 6.96
N ALA A 799 53.23 -34.05 7.20
CA ALA A 799 52.93 -32.62 7.02
C ALA A 799 52.67 -32.23 5.55
N LEU A 800 53.36 -32.86 4.59
CA LEU A 800 53.15 -32.66 3.16
C LEU A 800 51.92 -33.44 2.66
N ASP A 801 51.76 -34.70 3.10
CA ASP A 801 50.67 -35.60 2.73
C ASP A 801 49.28 -35.10 3.17
N THR A 802 49.20 -34.18 4.16
CA THR A 802 47.93 -33.64 4.67
C THR A 802 47.17 -32.66 3.74
N GLN A 803 47.62 -32.42 2.50
CA GLN A 803 46.96 -31.48 1.58
C GLN A 803 46.25 -32.16 0.39
N SER A 804 45.04 -31.69 0.10
CA SER A 804 44.10 -32.31 -0.87
C SER A 804 43.99 -31.59 -2.22
N SER A 805 44.94 -30.70 -2.56
CA SER A 805 44.98 -29.96 -3.83
C SER A 805 46.38 -29.93 -4.44
N ALA A 806 46.46 -29.96 -5.78
CA ALA A 806 47.72 -30.12 -6.52
C ALA A 806 48.60 -28.86 -6.57
N GLU A 807 48.06 -27.68 -6.26
CA GLU A 807 48.78 -26.39 -6.28
C GLU A 807 49.58 -26.14 -4.98
N SER A 808 49.67 -27.13 -4.09
CA SER A 808 50.03 -26.95 -2.67
C SER A 808 51.52 -26.81 -2.37
N ILE A 809 52.43 -27.31 -3.22
CA ILE A 809 53.87 -27.41 -2.89
C ILE A 809 54.56 -26.03 -2.81
N SER A 810 54.03 -25.01 -3.47
CA SER A 810 54.60 -23.64 -3.54
C SER A 810 54.48 -22.81 -2.26
N VAL A 811 53.72 -23.26 -1.26
CA VAL A 811 53.55 -22.53 0.01
C VAL A 811 54.87 -22.55 0.80
N LYS A 812 55.26 -21.41 1.40
CA LYS A 812 56.56 -21.28 2.07
C LYS A 812 56.76 -22.30 3.19
N ASP A 813 55.73 -22.61 3.98
CA ASP A 813 55.80 -23.66 5.01
C ASP A 813 56.28 -24.99 4.43
N ASN A 814 55.82 -25.32 3.22
CA ASN A 814 56.09 -26.61 2.59
C ASN A 814 57.52 -26.63 2.05
N CYS A 815 58.02 -25.50 1.54
CA CYS A 815 59.43 -25.31 1.24
C CYS A 815 60.31 -25.49 2.49
N GLU A 816 59.90 -24.95 3.64
CA GLU A 816 60.58 -25.12 4.92
C GLU A 816 60.50 -26.57 5.46
N VAL A 817 59.40 -27.29 5.23
CA VAL A 817 59.25 -28.73 5.55
C VAL A 817 60.14 -29.60 4.64
N VAL A 818 60.19 -29.33 3.33
CA VAL A 818 61.04 -30.06 2.37
C VAL A 818 62.52 -29.86 2.68
N TYR A 819 62.94 -28.65 3.04
CA TYR A 819 64.29 -28.38 3.54
C TYR A 819 64.61 -29.19 4.81
N ASN A 820 63.71 -29.21 5.80
CA ASN A 820 63.91 -30.01 7.00
C ASN A 820 63.97 -31.52 6.72
N LEU A 821 63.17 -31.99 5.76
CA LEU A 821 63.18 -33.38 5.30
C LEU A 821 64.50 -33.73 4.62
N SER A 822 65.06 -32.85 3.78
CA SER A 822 66.36 -33.07 3.15
C SER A 822 67.50 -33.08 4.17
N LEU A 823 67.51 -32.17 5.16
CA LEU A 823 68.46 -32.22 6.28
C LEU A 823 68.40 -33.57 7.04
N CYS A 824 67.23 -34.18 7.20
CA CYS A 824 67.13 -35.51 7.79
C CYS A 824 67.75 -36.61 6.92
N TYR A 825 67.69 -36.50 5.59
CA TYR A 825 68.34 -37.45 4.69
C TYR A 825 69.86 -37.27 4.69
N ILE A 826 70.37 -36.03 4.67
CA ILE A 826 71.81 -35.73 4.82
C ILE A 826 72.36 -36.36 6.12
N LEU A 827 71.71 -36.09 7.26
CA LEU A 827 72.08 -36.66 8.57
C LEU A 827 71.71 -38.15 8.75
N SER A 828 71.19 -38.80 7.70
CA SER A 828 71.03 -40.25 7.61
C SER A 828 71.99 -40.89 6.58
N GLU A 829 72.93 -40.11 6.02
CA GLU A 829 73.85 -40.53 4.93
C GLU A 829 73.13 -40.93 3.62
N GLN A 830 71.89 -40.45 3.43
CA GLN A 830 71.04 -40.75 2.26
C GLN A 830 71.12 -39.60 1.23
N TYR A 831 72.33 -39.33 0.73
CA TYR A 831 72.65 -38.11 -0.03
C TYR A 831 71.85 -37.94 -1.34
N GLU A 832 71.65 -39.02 -2.11
CA GLU A 832 70.84 -39.00 -3.35
C GLU A 832 69.40 -38.51 -3.08
N ALA A 833 68.76 -38.99 -2.00
CA ALA A 833 67.41 -38.57 -1.62
C ALA A 833 67.36 -37.14 -1.06
N ALA A 834 68.45 -36.65 -0.47
CA ALA A 834 68.58 -35.25 -0.08
C ALA A 834 68.73 -34.34 -1.31
N LEU A 835 69.52 -34.76 -2.30
CA LEU A 835 69.80 -34.03 -3.54
C LEU A 835 68.50 -33.78 -4.33
N ILE A 836 67.70 -34.82 -4.56
CA ILE A 836 66.41 -34.71 -5.28
C ILE A 836 65.50 -33.66 -4.62
N HIS A 837 65.28 -33.76 -3.30
CA HIS A 837 64.41 -32.83 -2.58
C HIS A 837 64.95 -31.39 -2.53
N LEU A 838 66.28 -31.19 -2.58
CA LEU A 838 66.86 -29.85 -2.67
C LEU A 838 66.78 -29.29 -4.10
N GLN A 839 66.90 -30.12 -5.14
CA GLN A 839 66.70 -29.72 -6.53
C GLN A 839 65.23 -29.33 -6.80
N GLU A 840 64.26 -30.14 -6.34
CA GLU A 840 62.82 -29.80 -6.33
C GLU A 840 62.57 -28.42 -5.70
N LEU A 841 63.26 -28.15 -4.59
CA LEU A 841 63.13 -26.91 -3.82
C LEU A 841 63.72 -25.69 -4.55
N VAL A 842 64.85 -25.80 -5.25
CA VAL A 842 65.48 -24.67 -5.98
C VAL A 842 64.58 -24.05 -7.05
N TYR A 843 63.76 -24.86 -7.73
CA TYR A 843 62.80 -24.35 -8.72
C TYR A 843 61.75 -23.41 -8.12
N MET A 844 61.53 -23.48 -6.80
CA MET A 844 60.53 -22.69 -6.07
C MET A 844 61.13 -21.47 -5.34
N LEU A 845 62.42 -21.17 -5.52
CA LEU A 845 63.15 -20.17 -4.72
C LEU A 845 63.87 -19.09 -5.53
N GLU A 846 63.92 -17.91 -4.92
CA GLU A 846 64.61 -16.71 -5.40
C GLU A 846 65.49 -16.10 -4.28
N GLY A 847 66.43 -15.22 -4.65
CA GLY A 847 67.28 -14.49 -3.70
C GLY A 847 68.26 -15.35 -2.89
N SER A 848 68.70 -14.82 -1.74
CA SER A 848 69.74 -15.43 -0.88
C SER A 848 69.41 -16.86 -0.44
N ASP A 849 68.16 -17.19 -0.13
CA ASP A 849 67.77 -18.55 0.27
C ASP A 849 67.94 -19.58 -0.86
N ARG A 850 67.74 -19.18 -2.12
CA ARG A 850 68.11 -19.99 -3.29
C ARG A 850 69.62 -20.22 -3.34
N GLY A 851 70.43 -19.17 -3.12
CA GLY A 851 71.89 -19.25 -3.09
C GLY A 851 72.43 -20.21 -2.04
N LYS A 852 71.92 -20.13 -0.81
CA LYS A 852 72.25 -21.05 0.31
C LYS A 852 71.92 -22.51 0.00
N ILE A 853 70.81 -22.76 -0.69
CA ILE A 853 70.38 -24.13 -1.03
C ILE A 853 71.16 -24.68 -2.23
N LEU A 854 71.46 -23.86 -3.24
CA LEU A 854 72.42 -24.20 -4.30
C LEU A 854 73.80 -24.53 -3.72
N LEU A 855 74.26 -23.80 -2.69
CA LEU A 855 75.50 -24.13 -1.99
C LEU A 855 75.43 -25.54 -1.37
N LEU A 856 74.37 -25.87 -0.62
CA LEU A 856 74.18 -27.24 -0.07
C LEU A 856 74.14 -28.32 -1.16
N ILE A 857 73.50 -28.07 -2.31
CA ILE A 857 73.47 -28.99 -3.46
C ILE A 857 74.90 -29.23 -3.99
N SER A 858 75.68 -28.17 -4.22
CA SER A 858 77.06 -28.30 -4.72
C SER A 858 77.97 -29.10 -3.78
N LEU A 859 77.73 -29.02 -2.46
CA LEU A 859 78.44 -29.83 -1.46
C LEU A 859 78.03 -31.31 -1.55
N LEU A 860 76.75 -31.62 -1.75
CA LEU A 860 76.27 -33.00 -1.92
C LEU A 860 76.77 -33.63 -3.23
N GLN A 861 76.72 -32.91 -4.35
CA GLN A 861 77.29 -33.33 -5.64
C GLN A 861 78.80 -33.61 -5.52
N THR A 862 79.51 -32.85 -4.69
CA THR A 862 80.94 -33.10 -4.40
C THR A 862 81.17 -34.45 -3.71
N ILE A 863 80.29 -34.87 -2.78
CA ILE A 863 80.32 -36.22 -2.16
C ILE A 863 80.04 -37.31 -3.19
N LEU A 864 79.05 -37.09 -4.06
CA LEU A 864 78.61 -38.01 -5.10
C LEU A 864 79.59 -38.12 -6.29
N ASN A 865 80.73 -37.40 -6.25
CA ASN A 865 81.74 -37.27 -7.31
C ASN A 865 81.27 -36.57 -8.61
N GLU A 866 80.13 -35.88 -8.57
CA GLU A 866 79.54 -35.12 -9.68
C GLU A 866 80.23 -33.76 -9.85
N LYS A 867 81.56 -33.76 -10.04
CA LYS A 867 82.42 -32.58 -9.88
C LYS A 867 82.14 -31.44 -10.85
N ASP A 868 81.82 -31.76 -12.11
CA ASP A 868 81.52 -30.74 -13.12
C ASP A 868 80.19 -30.04 -12.80
N GLU A 869 79.19 -30.80 -12.33
CA GLU A 869 77.90 -30.25 -11.89
C GLU A 869 78.08 -29.40 -10.62
N ALA A 870 78.76 -29.94 -9.61
CA ALA A 870 79.08 -29.24 -8.36
C ALA A 870 79.75 -27.88 -8.62
N GLN A 871 80.69 -27.80 -9.58
CA GLN A 871 81.33 -26.53 -9.95
C GLN A 871 80.34 -25.56 -10.61
N THR A 872 79.45 -26.03 -11.50
CA THR A 872 78.43 -25.15 -12.12
C THR A 872 77.38 -24.67 -11.11
N THR A 873 76.93 -25.53 -10.19
CA THR A 873 75.97 -25.19 -9.14
C THR A 873 76.57 -24.24 -8.10
N MET A 874 77.85 -24.41 -7.71
CA MET A 874 78.58 -23.46 -6.87
C MET A 874 78.67 -22.07 -7.54
N LEU A 875 78.88 -22.02 -8.86
CA LEU A 875 78.87 -20.77 -9.64
C LEU A 875 77.45 -20.18 -9.82
N GLU A 876 76.37 -20.94 -9.61
CA GLU A 876 75.03 -20.37 -9.48
C GLU A 876 74.78 -19.86 -8.05
N ALA A 877 75.17 -20.62 -7.02
CA ALA A 877 75.05 -20.22 -5.61
C ALA A 877 75.66 -18.84 -5.35
N PHE A 878 76.88 -18.61 -5.84
CA PHE A 878 77.61 -17.35 -5.71
C PHE A 878 76.88 -16.14 -6.32
N LYS A 879 76.04 -16.33 -7.35
CA LYS A 879 75.28 -15.23 -7.98
C LYS A 879 74.10 -14.75 -7.13
N TYR A 880 73.60 -15.61 -6.23
CA TYR A 880 72.44 -15.34 -5.38
C TYR A 880 72.82 -15.05 -3.92
N ASP A 881 73.95 -15.59 -3.44
CA ASP A 881 74.50 -15.33 -2.11
C ASP A 881 76.05 -15.32 -2.16
N GLU A 882 76.63 -14.15 -2.47
CA GLU A 882 78.07 -13.94 -2.53
C GLU A 882 78.74 -14.05 -1.15
N GLU A 883 78.07 -13.62 -0.08
CA GLU A 883 78.65 -13.55 1.27
C GLU A 883 78.92 -14.95 1.86
N ILE A 884 77.92 -15.84 1.82
CA ILE A 884 78.08 -17.20 2.36
C ILE A 884 78.94 -18.05 1.42
N SER A 885 78.79 -17.89 0.10
CA SER A 885 79.60 -18.63 -0.88
C SER A 885 81.09 -18.25 -0.82
N SER A 886 81.42 -16.96 -0.70
CA SER A 886 82.81 -16.51 -0.49
C SER A 886 83.36 -16.95 0.86
N ALA A 887 82.57 -16.89 1.93
CA ALA A 887 82.98 -17.39 3.25
C ALA A 887 83.36 -18.88 3.24
N TYR A 888 82.65 -19.70 2.44
CA TYR A 888 82.98 -21.10 2.24
C TYR A 888 84.28 -21.30 1.44
N MET A 889 84.44 -20.60 0.33
CA MET A 889 85.66 -20.67 -0.50
C MET A 889 86.91 -20.18 0.26
N ASP A 890 86.76 -19.16 1.11
CA ASP A 890 87.80 -18.64 2.02
C ASP A 890 88.13 -19.58 3.21
N LYS A 891 87.36 -20.66 3.40
CA LYS A 891 87.44 -21.57 4.56
C LYS A 891 87.34 -20.88 5.92
N LYS A 892 86.49 -19.84 6.04
CA LYS A 892 86.25 -19.14 7.32
C LYS A 892 85.68 -20.12 8.36
N PRO A 893 86.08 -20.09 9.65
CA PRO A 893 85.61 -21.06 10.64
C PRO A 893 84.13 -20.84 11.01
N ASN A 894 83.42 -21.93 11.32
CA ASN A 894 82.02 -21.97 11.78
C ASN A 894 81.01 -21.30 10.81
N ILE A 895 80.93 -21.80 9.58
CA ILE A 895 79.96 -21.34 8.57
C ILE A 895 78.59 -21.95 8.85
N GLU A 896 77.56 -21.13 9.03
CA GLU A 896 76.17 -21.60 9.16
C GLU A 896 75.41 -21.39 7.84
N ILE A 897 74.96 -22.45 7.18
CA ILE A 897 74.03 -22.33 6.04
C ILE A 897 72.60 -22.35 6.57
N LEU A 898 72.01 -21.16 6.64
CA LEU A 898 70.69 -20.91 7.25
C LEU A 898 69.70 -20.27 6.25
N PRO A 899 69.02 -21.08 5.42
CA PRO A 899 67.93 -20.62 4.58
C PRO A 899 66.62 -20.51 5.37
N PHE A 900 65.68 -19.68 4.91
CA PHE A 900 64.36 -19.50 5.50
C PHE A 900 64.40 -19.09 7.01
N SER A 901 63.41 -19.53 7.80
CA SER A 901 63.29 -19.22 9.24
C SER A 901 64.28 -19.98 10.15
N SER A 902 65.29 -20.67 9.60
CA SER A 902 66.33 -21.38 10.39
C SER A 902 67.24 -20.48 11.23
N ASN A 903 67.21 -19.15 11.01
CA ASN A 903 67.82 -18.15 11.90
C ASN A 903 66.80 -17.32 12.71
N SER A 904 65.52 -17.69 12.72
CA SER A 904 64.47 -16.99 13.47
C SER A 904 64.67 -17.03 14.98
N LEU A 905 63.96 -16.18 15.73
CA LEU A 905 63.95 -16.17 17.19
C LEU A 905 63.40 -17.47 17.83
N LEU A 906 62.70 -18.31 17.05
CA LEU A 906 62.30 -19.66 17.46
C LEU A 906 63.38 -20.70 17.17
N ALA A 907 63.98 -20.69 15.97
CA ALA A 907 65.00 -21.65 15.58
C ALA A 907 66.31 -21.46 16.36
N SER A 908 66.79 -20.21 16.49
CA SER A 908 68.05 -19.84 17.16
C SER A 908 68.14 -20.24 18.65
N LYS A 909 67.02 -20.59 19.29
CA LYS A 909 66.98 -21.17 20.64
C LYS A 909 67.61 -22.58 20.70
N TYR A 910 67.80 -23.23 19.56
CA TYR A 910 68.38 -24.56 19.45
C TYR A 910 69.77 -24.52 18.78
N LEU A 911 70.68 -25.33 19.31
CA LEU A 911 72.03 -25.48 18.75
C LEU A 911 71.96 -25.99 17.30
N SER A 912 72.73 -25.35 16.43
CA SER A 912 72.98 -25.82 15.07
C SER A 912 73.79 -27.12 15.07
N LYS A 913 73.59 -27.96 14.06
CA LYS A 913 74.29 -29.22 13.89
C LYS A 913 75.39 -29.08 12.83
N LYS A 914 76.60 -29.43 13.22
CA LYS A 914 77.75 -29.52 12.30
C LYS A 914 77.63 -30.77 11.42
N ILE A 915 77.96 -30.62 10.14
CA ILE A 915 78.02 -31.67 9.14
C ILE A 915 79.32 -31.52 8.36
N THR A 916 80.08 -32.61 8.27
CA THR A 916 81.26 -32.74 7.41
C THR A 916 80.82 -33.20 6.02
N LEU A 917 80.56 -32.24 5.12
CA LEU A 917 80.14 -32.54 3.74
C LEU A 917 81.31 -32.66 2.74
N THR A 918 82.52 -32.26 3.12
CA THR A 918 83.73 -32.50 2.30
C THR A 918 84.94 -32.76 3.20
N ASP A 919 86.00 -33.35 2.65
CA ASP A 919 87.29 -33.59 3.33
C ASP A 919 87.99 -32.31 3.84
N CYS A 920 87.43 -31.13 3.55
CA CYS A 920 88.10 -29.85 3.68
C CYS A 920 87.49 -28.86 4.69
N HIS A 921 86.23 -29.01 5.10
CA HIS A 921 85.58 -28.06 6.02
C HIS A 921 84.29 -28.58 6.67
N GLU A 922 83.98 -28.12 7.89
CA GLU A 922 82.68 -28.32 8.55
C GLU A 922 81.70 -27.20 8.19
N VAL A 923 80.43 -27.55 7.99
CA VAL A 923 79.32 -26.60 7.83
C VAL A 923 78.27 -26.86 8.90
N ALA A 924 77.75 -25.81 9.53
CA ALA A 924 76.64 -25.89 10.47
C ALA A 924 75.30 -25.65 9.75
N VAL A 925 74.27 -26.43 10.10
CA VAL A 925 72.89 -26.26 9.62
C VAL A 925 71.91 -26.27 10.80
N ARG A 926 70.74 -25.67 10.62
CA ARG A 926 69.65 -25.68 11.61
C ARG A 926 68.33 -25.91 10.88
N PRO A 927 67.39 -26.74 11.40
CA PRO A 927 66.09 -26.89 10.76
C PRO A 927 65.34 -25.56 10.79
N SER A 928 64.61 -25.28 9.72
CA SER A 928 63.68 -24.15 9.66
C SER A 928 62.52 -24.38 10.63
N PHE A 929 62.28 -23.44 11.52
CA PHE A 929 61.38 -23.61 12.67
C PHE A 929 60.80 -22.24 13.04
N GLY A 930 59.81 -21.80 12.26
CA GLY A 930 59.16 -20.50 12.39
C GLY A 930 57.65 -20.60 12.68
N PHE A 931 56.96 -19.47 12.59
CA PHE A 931 55.49 -19.46 12.55
C PHE A 931 54.97 -19.78 11.14
N PRO A 932 53.72 -20.25 10.99
CA PRO A 932 53.14 -20.50 9.67
C PRO A 932 53.07 -19.24 8.81
N GLN A 933 53.16 -19.40 7.50
CA GLN A 933 52.90 -18.35 6.54
C GLN A 933 51.44 -17.90 6.68
N ILE A 934 51.25 -16.68 7.17
CA ILE A 934 49.93 -16.11 7.36
C ILE A 934 49.36 -15.72 6.00
N VAL A 935 48.48 -16.58 5.49
CA VAL A 935 47.67 -16.32 4.32
C VAL A 935 46.72 -15.15 4.66
N PRO A 936 46.69 -14.07 3.84
CA PRO A 936 45.76 -12.97 4.04
C PRO A 936 44.31 -13.44 3.86
N PRO A 937 43.31 -12.73 4.42
CA PRO A 937 41.90 -13.07 4.21
C PRO A 937 41.56 -13.05 2.71
N SER A 938 40.81 -14.04 2.23
CA SER A 938 40.42 -14.11 0.82
C SER A 938 39.41 -13.01 0.46
N LEU A 939 39.52 -12.50 -0.77
CA LEU A 939 38.55 -11.55 -1.33
C LEU A 939 37.38 -12.24 -2.04
N ASP A 940 37.43 -13.57 -2.19
CA ASP A 940 36.41 -14.36 -2.87
C ASP A 940 35.00 -14.09 -2.31
N PHE A 941 34.03 -14.01 -3.22
CA PHE A 941 32.65 -13.74 -2.86
C PHE A 941 31.95 -15.04 -2.47
N SER A 942 31.72 -15.22 -1.18
CA SER A 942 30.85 -16.27 -0.65
C SER A 942 29.38 -15.86 -0.79
N ILE A 943 28.45 -16.65 -0.24
CA ILE A 943 27.04 -16.27 -0.15
C ILE A 943 26.92 -15.31 1.05
N GLU A 944 26.67 -14.03 0.77
CA GLU A 944 26.60 -12.95 1.76
C GLU A 944 25.24 -13.02 2.49
N ASP A 945 25.22 -13.60 3.69
CA ASP A 945 24.00 -13.94 4.44
C ASP A 945 23.14 -12.71 4.80
N SER A 946 23.77 -11.54 4.98
CA SER A 946 23.13 -10.24 5.27
C SER A 946 22.11 -9.81 4.21
N ILE A 947 22.24 -10.29 2.97
CA ILE A 947 21.39 -9.88 1.85
C ILE A 947 20.18 -10.82 1.69
N LEU A 948 20.24 -12.03 2.25
CA LEU A 948 19.10 -12.94 2.35
C LEU A 948 18.05 -12.45 3.37
N ASP A 949 18.43 -11.55 4.27
CA ASP A 949 17.50 -10.87 5.19
C ASP A 949 16.54 -9.90 4.47
N ASN A 950 16.82 -9.53 3.22
CA ASN A 950 15.86 -8.82 2.37
C ASN A 950 14.63 -9.68 2.00
N PHE A 951 14.67 -11.00 2.21
CA PHE A 951 13.51 -11.90 2.05
C PHE A 951 13.10 -12.59 3.37
N LEU A 952 12.95 -11.76 4.42
CA LEU A 952 12.25 -12.12 5.65
C LEU A 952 10.72 -11.93 5.48
N ILE A 953 9.91 -12.60 6.30
CA ILE A 953 8.44 -12.56 6.17
C ILE A 953 7.87 -11.13 6.25
N LYS A 954 8.58 -10.22 6.93
CA LYS A 954 8.28 -8.79 7.08
C LYS A 954 8.55 -7.92 5.83
N SER A 955 9.30 -8.38 4.82
CA SER A 955 9.53 -7.63 3.58
C SER A 955 8.49 -7.92 2.50
N VAL A 956 7.71 -9.00 2.64
CA VAL A 956 6.56 -9.30 1.78
C VAL A 956 5.38 -8.40 2.17
N LYS A 957 5.20 -7.31 1.43
CA LYS A 957 4.18 -6.25 1.62
C LYS A 957 2.77 -6.85 1.75
N CYS A 958 2.10 -6.63 2.89
CA CYS A 958 0.76 -7.20 3.12
C CYS A 958 -0.31 -6.49 2.28
N LYS A 959 -0.95 -7.22 1.36
CA LYS A 959 -2.10 -6.75 0.58
C LYS A 959 -3.37 -7.50 1.04
N PRO A 960 -4.05 -7.04 2.13
CA PRO A 960 -5.24 -7.71 2.64
C PRO A 960 -6.42 -7.58 1.67
N GLU A 961 -7.34 -8.54 1.73
CA GLU A 961 -8.51 -8.64 0.86
C GLU A 961 -9.70 -7.81 1.36
N ALA A 962 -10.41 -7.15 0.44
CA ALA A 962 -11.38 -6.10 0.78
C ALA A 962 -12.80 -6.66 1.03
N PRO A 963 -13.29 -6.73 2.29
CA PRO A 963 -14.52 -7.45 2.65
C PRO A 963 -15.83 -6.74 2.22
N TRP A 964 -15.74 -5.45 1.89
CA TRP A 964 -16.86 -4.69 1.32
C TRP A 964 -17.12 -4.98 -0.16
N LEU A 965 -16.22 -5.69 -0.87
CA LEU A 965 -16.47 -6.12 -2.24
C LEU A 965 -17.40 -7.34 -2.27
N ASN A 966 -18.24 -7.43 -3.29
CA ASN A 966 -18.91 -8.68 -3.63
C ASN A 966 -18.06 -9.44 -4.65
N ARG A 967 -17.87 -10.74 -4.42
CA ARG A 967 -17.15 -11.63 -5.33
C ARG A 967 -17.97 -12.89 -5.58
N VAL A 968 -18.08 -13.28 -6.85
CA VAL A 968 -18.74 -14.52 -7.27
C VAL A 968 -17.71 -15.34 -8.02
N LYS A 969 -17.45 -16.58 -7.59
CA LYS A 969 -16.40 -17.47 -8.17
C LYS A 969 -15.01 -16.81 -8.30
N GLY A 970 -14.70 -15.83 -7.44
CA GLY A 970 -13.42 -15.12 -7.37
C GLY A 970 -13.33 -13.81 -8.17
N THR A 971 -14.21 -13.54 -9.12
CA THR A 971 -14.29 -12.26 -9.84
C THR A 971 -15.07 -11.22 -9.04
N ILE A 972 -14.70 -9.94 -9.16
CA ILE A 972 -15.35 -8.83 -8.42
C ILE A 972 -16.61 -8.42 -9.16
N GLN A 973 -17.75 -8.47 -8.46
CA GLN A 973 -19.03 -8.09 -9.01
C GLN A 973 -19.27 -6.58 -8.76
N PHE A 974 -19.03 -5.75 -9.78
CA PHE A 974 -19.31 -4.31 -9.76
C PHE A 974 -20.74 -3.94 -10.20
N THR A 975 -21.46 -4.89 -10.81
CA THR A 975 -22.79 -4.73 -11.42
C THR A 975 -23.59 -6.02 -11.26
N GLU A 976 -24.91 -5.99 -11.47
CA GLU A 976 -25.71 -7.24 -11.48
C GLU A 976 -25.19 -8.23 -12.54
N GLU A 977 -24.72 -7.73 -13.69
CA GLU A 977 -23.86 -8.48 -14.62
C GLU A 977 -22.51 -8.83 -14.00
N ILE A 978 -22.17 -10.12 -13.98
CA ILE A 978 -20.82 -10.61 -13.65
C ILE A 978 -19.89 -10.32 -14.82
N ARG A 979 -19.14 -9.22 -14.75
CA ARG A 979 -17.98 -9.01 -15.63
C ARG A 979 -16.79 -9.76 -15.05
N GLU A 980 -16.27 -10.72 -15.80
CA GLU A 980 -14.98 -11.31 -15.46
C GLU A 980 -13.88 -10.27 -15.64
N ILE A 981 -13.36 -9.77 -14.52
CA ILE A 981 -12.13 -8.98 -14.53
C ILE A 981 -10.96 -9.96 -14.77
N VAL A 982 -10.73 -10.25 -16.04
CA VAL A 982 -9.38 -10.55 -16.51
C VAL A 982 -8.53 -9.34 -16.11
N SER A 983 -7.41 -9.59 -15.44
CA SER A 983 -6.46 -8.55 -15.06
C SER A 983 -5.65 -8.11 -16.28
N GLU A 984 -6.31 -7.42 -17.21
CA GLU A 984 -5.60 -6.72 -18.28
C GLU A 984 -4.64 -5.71 -17.67
N SER A 985 -3.39 -5.73 -18.14
CA SER A 985 -2.37 -4.79 -17.69
C SER A 985 -2.74 -3.37 -18.11
N VAL A 986 -2.35 -2.37 -17.31
CA VAL A 986 -2.53 -0.94 -17.65
C VAL A 986 -1.50 -0.50 -18.71
N ALA A 987 -1.19 -1.40 -19.65
CA ALA A 987 -0.04 -1.34 -20.56
C ALA A 987 -0.43 -1.68 -22.02
N SER A 988 -1.65 -1.33 -22.46
CA SER A 988 -1.89 -0.94 -23.87
C SER A 988 -3.30 -0.38 -24.14
N THR A 989 -3.55 0.88 -23.76
CA THR A 989 -4.53 1.70 -24.50
C THR A 989 -3.97 1.99 -25.90
N LYS A 990 -4.15 1.04 -26.83
CA LYS A 990 -3.94 1.30 -28.26
C LYS A 990 -4.90 2.41 -28.66
N LYS A 991 -4.37 3.50 -29.21
CA LYS A 991 -5.18 4.45 -29.96
C LYS A 991 -5.80 3.73 -31.15
N SER A 992 -7.13 3.72 -31.21
CA SER A 992 -7.86 3.58 -32.47
C SER A 992 -8.09 4.99 -32.99
N ASP A 993 -7.40 5.38 -34.05
CA ASP A 993 -7.55 6.71 -34.64
C ASP A 993 -8.86 6.79 -35.43
N SER A 994 -9.77 7.67 -34.99
CA SER A 994 -10.86 8.22 -35.79
C SER A 994 -11.23 9.59 -35.21
N GLU A 995 -11.24 10.61 -36.04
CA GLU A 995 -11.44 12.01 -35.64
C GLU A 995 -12.83 12.27 -35.04
N ASP A 996 -12.92 13.07 -33.96
CA ASP A 996 -13.40 14.47 -34.09
C ASP A 996 -13.29 15.29 -32.79
N GLU A 997 -13.52 16.60 -32.90
CA GLU A 997 -13.11 17.65 -31.95
C GLU A 997 -13.92 17.74 -30.64
N SER A 998 -13.24 18.04 -29.51
CA SER A 998 -13.24 19.38 -28.88
C SER A 998 -12.97 19.42 -27.36
N ASN A 999 -12.57 20.61 -26.89
CA ASN A 999 -12.58 21.09 -25.49
C ASN A 999 -11.60 20.47 -24.47
N SER A 1000 -10.42 21.07 -24.43
CA SER A 1000 -9.47 21.03 -23.32
C SER A 1000 -9.93 21.80 -22.08
N VAL A 1001 -9.75 21.20 -20.89
CA VAL A 1001 -9.42 21.90 -19.62
C VAL A 1001 -8.52 20.96 -18.80
N PHE A 1002 -7.61 21.50 -17.98
CA PHE A 1002 -6.69 20.80 -17.07
C PHE A 1002 -5.48 20.08 -17.71
N ASP A 1003 -4.58 20.87 -18.29
CA ASP A 1003 -3.15 20.52 -18.34
C ASP A 1003 -2.32 21.74 -17.89
N ALA A 1004 -1.74 21.67 -16.68
CA ALA A 1004 -0.83 22.69 -16.11
C ALA A 1004 -0.24 22.31 -14.71
N SER A 1005 0.49 21.19 -14.57
CA SER A 1005 1.63 21.07 -13.61
C SER A 1005 2.30 19.69 -13.67
N TYR A 1006 3.56 19.62 -13.23
CA TYR A 1006 4.41 18.42 -13.18
C TYR A 1006 4.88 17.81 -14.51
N SER A 1007 5.93 18.39 -15.09
CA SER A 1007 7.07 17.61 -15.63
C SER A 1007 8.31 18.49 -15.87
N SER A 1008 9.25 18.52 -14.92
CA SER A 1008 10.55 19.19 -15.08
C SER A 1008 11.69 18.52 -14.32
N VAL A 1009 11.70 17.18 -14.29
CA VAL A 1009 12.87 16.37 -13.91
C VAL A 1009 13.19 15.47 -15.10
N LYS A 1010 14.45 15.49 -15.56
CA LYS A 1010 14.89 14.72 -16.74
C LYS A 1010 15.21 13.28 -16.34
N VAL A 1011 14.66 12.32 -17.07
CA VAL A 1011 15.14 10.93 -17.04
C VAL A 1011 16.53 10.87 -17.66
N TYR A 1012 17.53 10.44 -16.89
CA TYR A 1012 18.83 10.07 -17.43
C TYR A 1012 18.71 8.70 -18.10
N ARG A 1013 18.81 8.66 -19.44
CA ARG A 1013 19.09 7.42 -20.17
C ARG A 1013 20.59 7.30 -20.38
N SER A 1014 21.16 6.18 -19.95
CA SER A 1014 22.54 5.80 -20.20
C SER A 1014 22.77 5.53 -21.69
N ALA A 1015 23.57 6.37 -22.34
CA ALA A 1015 24.10 6.14 -23.67
C ALA A 1015 25.61 6.44 -23.65
N MET A 1016 26.41 5.60 -24.33
CA MET A 1016 27.87 5.66 -24.27
C MET A 1016 28.42 6.97 -24.85
N VAL A 1017 29.45 7.53 -24.20
CA VAL A 1017 30.32 8.54 -24.80
C VAL A 1017 31.66 7.88 -25.11
N VAL A 1018 31.91 7.61 -26.40
CA VAL A 1018 33.26 7.32 -26.89
C VAL A 1018 33.91 8.65 -27.24
N SER A 1019 34.84 9.12 -26.41
CA SER A 1019 35.50 10.42 -26.58
C SER A 1019 36.85 10.30 -27.29
N ASN A 1020 36.84 10.31 -28.63
CA ASN A 1020 38.04 10.67 -29.40
C ASN A 1020 38.06 12.18 -29.61
N LYS A 1021 39.18 12.82 -29.24
CA LYS A 1021 39.61 14.14 -29.76
C LYS A 1021 40.52 13.84 -30.96
N ASP A 1022 40.51 14.60 -32.06
CA ASP A 1022 41.06 15.96 -32.10
C ASP A 1022 40.65 16.80 -33.33
N SER A 1023 40.89 18.10 -33.19
CA SER A 1023 41.13 19.14 -34.23
C SER A 1023 40.34 19.17 -35.57
N ASN A 1024 39.55 20.25 -35.68
CA ASN A 1024 39.52 21.20 -36.83
C ASN A 1024 39.03 20.81 -38.24
N LYS A 1025 37.90 21.44 -38.59
CA LYS A 1025 37.65 22.26 -39.81
C LYS A 1025 37.28 21.61 -41.17
N GLN A 1026 36.10 22.06 -41.62
CA GLN A 1026 35.75 22.56 -42.95
C GLN A 1026 35.37 21.60 -44.09
N ASP A 1027 34.07 21.71 -44.43
CA ASP A 1027 33.50 21.97 -45.77
C ASP A 1027 33.52 20.89 -46.87
N THR A 1028 32.55 21.04 -47.77
CA THR A 1028 32.18 20.22 -48.95
C THR A 1028 31.58 18.83 -48.65
N VAL A 1029 30.40 18.38 -49.14
CA VAL A 1029 29.50 18.64 -50.30
C VAL A 1029 29.57 17.53 -51.36
N ASP A 1030 28.39 17.17 -51.91
CA ASP A 1030 28.12 16.25 -53.03
C ASP A 1030 28.35 14.72 -52.80
N LEU A 1031 27.64 13.78 -53.45
CA LEU A 1031 26.36 13.81 -54.20
C LEU A 1031 25.72 12.39 -54.27
N ILE A 1032 24.46 12.36 -54.76
CA ILE A 1032 23.64 11.24 -55.31
C ILE A 1032 24.37 9.90 -55.64
N GLY A 1033 23.80 8.72 -55.40
CA GLY A 1033 22.48 8.36 -54.83
C GLY A 1033 21.84 7.11 -55.48
N ALA A 1034 20.54 6.90 -55.24
CA ALA A 1034 19.60 6.00 -55.96
C ALA A 1034 19.85 4.47 -55.93
N VAL A 1035 18.83 3.59 -55.91
CA VAL A 1035 17.37 3.76 -55.70
C VAL A 1035 16.79 2.50 -55.01
N ALA A 1036 15.63 2.63 -54.37
CA ALA A 1036 15.00 1.58 -53.58
C ALA A 1036 14.53 0.35 -54.39
N SER A 1037 14.54 -0.84 -53.76
CA SER A 1037 13.44 -1.80 -53.93
C SER A 1037 13.27 -2.73 -52.71
N LYS A 1038 12.00 -3.07 -52.47
CA LYS A 1038 11.39 -3.80 -51.35
C LYS A 1038 12.13 -5.07 -50.87
N ARG A 1039 12.01 -5.37 -49.57
CA ARG A 1039 11.87 -6.76 -49.08
C ARG A 1039 10.71 -6.88 -48.09
N GLU A 1040 10.07 -8.04 -48.13
CA GLU A 1040 8.87 -8.38 -47.35
C GLU A 1040 9.24 -9.28 -46.15
N GLN A 1041 8.24 -9.90 -45.52
CA GLN A 1041 8.38 -10.60 -44.24
C GLN A 1041 9.30 -11.85 -44.28
N PRO A 1042 9.90 -12.25 -43.14
CA PRO A 1042 10.89 -13.33 -43.09
C PRO A 1042 10.28 -14.73 -43.08
N SER A 1043 10.97 -15.68 -43.71
CA SER A 1043 10.70 -17.12 -43.61
C SER A 1043 11.96 -17.91 -43.24
N LYS A 1044 11.75 -18.96 -42.45
CA LYS A 1044 12.75 -19.87 -41.84
C LYS A 1044 13.90 -20.29 -42.78
N THR A 1045 15.14 -20.33 -42.29
CA THR A 1045 15.99 -21.55 -42.13
C THR A 1045 17.45 -21.20 -41.77
N PHE A 1046 18.25 -22.23 -41.47
CA PHE A 1046 19.67 -22.23 -41.10
C PHE A 1046 20.04 -21.66 -39.72
N ILE A 1047 21.08 -22.15 -39.04
CA ILE A 1047 21.50 -23.51 -38.62
C ILE A 1047 22.73 -23.31 -37.72
N MET A 1048 22.92 -24.14 -36.71
CA MET A 1048 24.13 -24.15 -35.87
C MET A 1048 25.17 -25.12 -36.43
N ASP A 1049 26.44 -24.72 -36.48
CA ASP A 1049 27.56 -25.65 -36.64
C ASP A 1049 28.08 -26.10 -35.27
N ALA A 1050 28.12 -27.41 -35.04
CA ALA A 1050 28.78 -28.05 -33.90
C ALA A 1050 29.18 -29.50 -34.25
N SER A 1051 30.50 -29.74 -34.29
CA SER A 1051 31.24 -31.03 -34.29
C SER A 1051 30.54 -32.32 -34.79
N GLU A 1052 31.08 -32.92 -35.86
CA GLU A 1052 30.57 -34.16 -36.48
C GLU A 1052 30.62 -35.43 -35.61
N GLU A 1053 31.45 -35.49 -34.56
CA GLU A 1053 31.69 -36.74 -33.81
C GLU A 1053 30.49 -37.23 -32.98
N VAL A 1054 29.57 -36.35 -32.59
CA VAL A 1054 28.41 -36.73 -31.76
C VAL A 1054 27.36 -37.51 -32.56
N ARG A 1055 27.16 -37.19 -33.85
CA ARG A 1055 26.11 -37.81 -34.69
C ARG A 1055 26.32 -39.33 -34.84
N LYS A 1056 27.56 -39.78 -35.05
CA LYS A 1056 27.91 -41.19 -35.28
C LYS A 1056 27.67 -42.13 -34.08
N LYS A 1057 27.32 -41.63 -32.90
CA LYS A 1057 26.99 -42.45 -31.71
C LYS A 1057 25.49 -42.54 -31.37
N ILE A 1058 24.62 -41.76 -32.03
CA ILE A 1058 23.19 -41.69 -31.69
C ILE A 1058 22.31 -42.55 -32.62
N ASP A 1059 22.73 -42.76 -33.87
CA ASP A 1059 21.96 -43.51 -34.89
C ASP A 1059 21.94 -45.04 -34.69
N SER A 1060 22.49 -45.58 -33.60
CA SER A 1060 22.63 -47.02 -33.36
C SER A 1060 21.48 -47.69 -32.60
N ILE A 1061 20.56 -46.94 -31.97
CA ILE A 1061 19.48 -47.50 -31.14
C ILE A 1061 18.14 -46.77 -31.35
N ARG A 1062 17.44 -47.05 -32.46
CA ARG A 1062 16.01 -46.74 -32.64
C ARG A 1062 15.27 -47.70 -33.59
N SER A 1063 14.42 -48.56 -33.04
CA SER A 1063 13.21 -49.12 -33.66
C SER A 1063 12.35 -49.79 -32.56
N PRO A 1064 11.05 -50.07 -32.79
CA PRO A 1064 10.01 -49.06 -33.04
C PRO A 1064 8.82 -49.18 -32.05
N HIS A 1065 7.81 -48.31 -32.19
CA HIS A 1065 6.53 -48.40 -31.46
C HIS A 1065 5.71 -49.65 -31.82
N VAL A 1066 4.94 -50.14 -30.84
CA VAL A 1066 3.62 -50.80 -31.00
C VAL A 1066 2.70 -50.27 -29.86
N GLU A 1067 1.39 -50.35 -30.04
CA GLU A 1067 0.35 -49.75 -29.19
C GLU A 1067 0.02 -50.52 -27.90
N ASP A 1068 -0.37 -49.80 -26.84
CA ASP A 1068 -1.73 -49.78 -26.24
C ASP A 1068 -1.90 -48.53 -25.34
#